data_AF-A0A9P7FQ91-F1
#
_entry.id   AF-A0A9P7FQ91-F1
#
_cell.length_a   1.000
_cell.length_b   1.000
_cell.length_c   1.000
_cell.angle_alpha   90.00
_cell.angle_beta   90.00
_cell.angle_gamma   90.00
#
_symmetry.space_group_name_H-M   'P 1'
#
loop_
_entity.id
_entity.type
_entity.pdbx_description
1 polymer ?
#
loop_
_entity_poly.entity_id
_entity_poly.type
_entity_poly.pdbx_seq_one_letter_code
_entity_poly.pdbx_strand_id
1 'polypeptide(L)'
;MPDNASIGEPFVLSTYGTSQKLPRASVTISKKREPASVFATYGKASGSSDGYATVTAQADGVHILDISTLHPVISHTLGPATTFSCPAVTCNTKQGVESICTTYAAIDNSADISADEIGRTIWMWRENLSSRLEERTSQKKKSVVILTLIAAQDGTWHSHLLESKDGSFLELAMLSEPFSLTGLSFLTKSKSSEEVSLLALSSSHVLLTALTASPTPEIVLLLWDLQYSILLASHALPVPSTLEASDIMIKLTLVPASDSQALLLLSPHTSDSVRQDQTKTSRSSVLVVPLVCPPTSTIANAMGKASAGAKWIAQASSLALPPTHDATSRKLLETMATAMGKNLPQAANLAFFEWEKRESMGSAKSSVGESPNKSKPPSMPANAPYSSEVVRYLIGHQVVNSNMIEGGLLAALRYRNDWQSIDLALTKVIDLTEAEIIESLQAVVVGQRLSAPQDDSAMQIDSVTDLPPLATFLNSCVAYTTTPAALRFAMRHFLREDENVLAVLVVLEGWLNQWSKREIKLLPSKKDVLKNEHGVLVLKQKDKEVNRDLPPLPQVLAFLQALLDASFLTLLQYPPAHAVLRNLHALIEPQITQIDELELLRGPLENFAKAHSKAVKEAGQDKRKKVVTDWRQRKKQAHEQAGLSIGLYQVEELIL
;
A
#
# COMPACT_ATOMS: atom_id res chain seq x y z
N MET A 1 -13.89 -3.96 -26.98
CA MET A 1 -14.85 -3.53 -25.95
C MET A 1 -14.39 -4.16 -24.65
N PRO A 2 -14.20 -3.42 -23.54
CA PRO A 2 -13.88 -4.06 -22.27
C PRO A 2 -15.07 -4.93 -21.85
N ASP A 3 -14.81 -6.21 -21.59
CA ASP A 3 -15.84 -7.13 -21.11
C ASP A 3 -16.29 -6.68 -19.72
N ASN A 4 -17.52 -6.17 -19.64
CA ASN A 4 -18.09 -5.73 -18.37
C ASN A 4 -18.25 -6.94 -17.44
N ALA A 5 -17.64 -6.85 -16.26
CA ALA A 5 -17.81 -7.86 -15.22
C ALA A 5 -19.30 -8.06 -14.90
N SER A 6 -19.76 -9.32 -14.93
CA SER A 6 -21.16 -9.67 -14.72
C SER A 6 -21.29 -11.03 -14.03
N ILE A 7 -22.36 -11.19 -13.26
CA ILE A 7 -22.78 -12.45 -12.65
C ILE A 7 -24.07 -12.85 -13.37
N GLY A 8 -24.06 -14.00 -14.02
CA GLY A 8 -25.23 -14.56 -14.70
C GLY A 8 -26.20 -15.20 -13.70
N GLU A 9 -27.41 -15.53 -14.18
CA GLU A 9 -28.42 -16.20 -13.36
C GLU A 9 -27.96 -17.62 -12.99
N PRO A 10 -27.81 -17.92 -11.68
CA PRO A 10 -27.43 -19.24 -11.21
C PRO A 10 -28.51 -20.28 -11.49
N PHE A 11 -28.12 -21.48 -11.90
CA PHE A 11 -29.05 -22.58 -12.15
C PHE A 11 -28.69 -23.82 -11.32
N VAL A 12 -29.71 -24.59 -10.94
CA VAL A 12 -29.54 -25.80 -10.13
C VAL A 12 -28.93 -26.90 -11.00
N LEU A 13 -27.78 -27.41 -10.59
CA LEU A 13 -27.16 -28.57 -11.23
C LEU A 13 -27.75 -29.88 -10.69
N SER A 14 -27.88 -29.96 -9.37
CA SER A 14 -28.29 -31.20 -8.69
C SER A 14 -28.77 -30.90 -7.27
N THR A 15 -29.71 -31.70 -6.79
CA THR A 15 -30.23 -31.65 -5.42
C THR A 15 -30.09 -33.02 -4.77
N TYR A 16 -29.51 -33.08 -3.58
CA TYR A 16 -29.28 -34.30 -2.83
C TYR A 16 -30.10 -34.31 -1.54
N GLY A 17 -30.80 -35.40 -1.26
CA GLY A 17 -31.46 -35.60 0.03
C GLY A 17 -30.43 -36.02 1.09
N THR A 18 -30.34 -35.30 2.20
CA THR A 18 -29.49 -35.70 3.32
C THR A 18 -30.27 -36.63 4.24
N SER A 19 -30.06 -37.95 4.13
CA SER A 19 -30.63 -38.93 5.06
C SER A 19 -29.73 -39.06 6.29
N GLN A 20 -30.15 -38.48 7.42
CA GLN A 20 -29.43 -38.60 8.70
C GLN A 20 -29.65 -39.98 9.37
N LYS A 21 -29.29 -41.08 8.69
CA LYS A 21 -29.26 -42.42 9.32
C LYS A 21 -27.88 -43.05 9.18
N LEU A 22 -26.95 -42.59 10.01
CA LEU A 22 -25.78 -43.37 10.42
C LEU A 22 -25.79 -43.45 11.96
N PRO A 23 -25.98 -44.65 12.56
CA PRO A 23 -25.98 -44.82 14.01
C PRO A 23 -24.54 -44.66 14.51
N ARG A 24 -24.25 -43.57 15.23
CA ARG A 24 -22.94 -43.34 15.84
C ARG A 24 -22.89 -44.04 17.20
N ALA A 25 -22.02 -45.05 17.31
CA ALA A 25 -21.69 -45.72 18.55
C ALA A 25 -21.13 -44.72 19.57
N SER A 26 -21.56 -44.85 20.82
CA SER A 26 -21.28 -43.96 21.94
C SER A 26 -19.82 -44.05 22.39
N VAL A 27 -19.02 -43.04 22.07
CA VAL A 27 -17.77 -42.76 22.79
C VAL A 27 -17.75 -41.28 23.18
N THR A 28 -17.84 -41.04 24.48
CA THR A 28 -17.75 -39.75 25.16
C THR A 28 -16.30 -39.31 25.22
N ILE A 29 -15.85 -38.56 24.22
CA ILE A 29 -14.65 -37.72 24.31
C ILE A 29 -15.07 -36.31 23.88
N SER A 30 -14.58 -35.32 24.63
CA SER A 30 -14.89 -33.90 24.51
C SER A 30 -14.83 -33.41 23.06
N LYS A 31 -15.95 -32.86 22.61
CA LYS A 31 -16.26 -32.46 21.23
C LYS A 31 -15.33 -31.35 20.73
N LYS A 32 -14.14 -31.71 20.25
CA LYS A 32 -13.41 -30.95 19.25
C LYS A 32 -13.76 -31.55 17.89
N ARG A 33 -14.27 -30.71 17.00
CA ARG A 33 -14.67 -30.99 15.61
C ARG A 33 -13.65 -31.97 14.97
N GLU A 34 -14.06 -33.19 14.62
CA GLU A 34 -13.19 -34.11 13.87
C GLU A 34 -13.02 -33.53 12.45
N PRO A 35 -11.82 -33.07 12.06
CA PRO A 35 -11.59 -32.62 10.68
C PRO A 35 -11.74 -33.81 9.73
N ALA A 36 -12.11 -33.54 8.49
CA ALA A 36 -12.10 -34.58 7.46
C ALA A 36 -10.70 -35.21 7.38
N SER A 37 -10.64 -36.54 7.33
CA SER A 37 -9.37 -37.28 7.31
C SER A 37 -8.57 -37.05 6.03
N VAL A 38 -9.26 -36.70 4.94
CA VAL A 38 -8.67 -36.48 3.62
C VAL A 38 -9.37 -35.29 2.95
N PHE A 39 -8.58 -34.42 2.34
CA PHE A 39 -9.04 -33.36 1.45
C PHE A 39 -8.45 -33.54 0.05
N ALA A 40 -9.11 -32.99 -0.96
CA ALA A 40 -8.60 -32.99 -2.32
C ALA A 40 -8.86 -31.64 -3.00
N THR A 41 -7.90 -31.18 -3.79
CA THR A 41 -8.04 -30.05 -4.72
C THR A 41 -7.64 -30.47 -6.11
N TYR A 42 -8.20 -29.79 -7.10
CA TYR A 42 -7.86 -29.98 -8.51
C TYR A 42 -7.21 -28.71 -9.06
N GLY A 43 -6.08 -28.89 -9.77
CA GLY A 43 -5.40 -27.82 -10.47
C GLY A 43 -5.19 -28.20 -11.94
N LYS A 44 -5.77 -27.43 -12.85
CA LYS A 44 -5.53 -27.61 -14.28
C LYS A 44 -4.13 -27.11 -14.62
N ALA A 45 -3.21 -28.04 -14.87
CA ALA A 45 -1.84 -27.69 -15.22
C ALA A 45 -1.75 -27.21 -16.67
N SER A 46 -1.01 -26.13 -16.90
CA SER A 46 -0.67 -25.68 -18.25
C SER A 46 0.26 -26.72 -18.89
N GLY A 47 -0.26 -27.69 -19.64
CA GLY A 47 0.52 -28.68 -20.38
C GLY A 47 0.17 -30.16 -20.17
N SER A 48 -0.62 -30.52 -19.16
CA SER A 48 -1.30 -31.82 -19.08
C SER A 48 -2.72 -31.65 -19.62
N SER A 49 -3.24 -32.61 -20.39
CA SER A 49 -4.62 -32.53 -20.90
C SER A 49 -5.64 -32.50 -19.77
N ASP A 50 -5.33 -33.19 -18.65
CA ASP A 50 -6.29 -33.50 -17.60
C ASP A 50 -5.91 -32.87 -16.24
N GLY A 51 -4.69 -32.36 -16.08
CA GLY A 51 -4.24 -31.65 -14.88
C GLY A 51 -3.78 -32.57 -13.73
N TYR A 52 -3.61 -31.98 -12.54
CA TYR A 52 -3.16 -32.70 -11.33
C TYR A 52 -4.20 -32.58 -10.22
N ALA A 53 -4.39 -33.67 -9.45
CA ALA A 53 -5.14 -33.68 -8.21
C ALA A 53 -4.20 -33.66 -7.02
N THR A 54 -4.38 -32.71 -6.09
CA THR A 54 -3.62 -32.65 -4.83
C THR A 54 -4.46 -33.22 -3.72
N VAL A 55 -4.00 -34.29 -3.10
CA VAL A 55 -4.64 -34.99 -1.99
C VAL A 55 -3.89 -34.65 -0.72
N THR A 56 -4.61 -34.20 0.30
CA THR A 56 -4.06 -33.88 1.63
C THR A 56 -4.64 -34.87 2.62
N ALA A 57 -3.81 -35.78 3.12
CA ALA A 57 -4.21 -36.80 4.07
C ALA A 57 -3.66 -36.45 5.46
N GLN A 58 -4.57 -36.31 6.43
CA GLN A 58 -4.21 -36.03 7.82
C GLN A 58 -3.27 -37.15 8.34
N ALA A 59 -2.23 -36.77 9.08
CA ALA A 59 -1.23 -37.70 9.63
C ALA A 59 -0.42 -38.53 8.61
N ASP A 60 -0.53 -38.26 7.31
CA ASP A 60 0.23 -38.93 6.25
C ASP A 60 0.99 -37.93 5.39
N GLY A 61 0.32 -36.94 4.79
CA GLY A 61 1.01 -35.93 3.99
C GLY A 61 0.22 -35.34 2.83
N VAL A 62 0.94 -34.78 1.87
CA VAL A 62 0.39 -34.18 0.64
C VAL A 62 0.87 -34.97 -0.57
N HIS A 63 -0.06 -35.43 -1.39
CA HIS A 63 0.19 -36.25 -2.58
C HIS A 63 -0.35 -35.56 -3.81
N ILE A 64 0.40 -35.57 -4.92
CA ILE A 64 0.01 -34.98 -6.19
C ILE A 64 -0.11 -36.11 -7.20
N LEU A 65 -1.32 -36.31 -7.71
CA LEU A 65 -1.68 -37.36 -8.65
C LEU A 65 -1.85 -36.73 -10.04
N ASP A 66 -1.26 -37.34 -11.06
CA ASP A 66 -1.61 -37.04 -12.45
C ASP A 66 -2.92 -37.72 -12.78
N ILE A 67 -3.94 -36.97 -13.18
CA ILE A 67 -5.28 -37.51 -13.41
C ILE A 67 -5.31 -38.38 -14.66
N SER A 68 -4.46 -38.07 -15.65
CA SER A 68 -4.42 -38.83 -16.91
C SER A 68 -3.88 -40.25 -16.70
N THR A 69 -2.91 -40.40 -15.79
CA THR A 69 -2.26 -41.69 -15.51
C THR A 69 -2.75 -42.33 -14.22
N LEU A 70 -3.38 -41.56 -13.32
CA LEU A 70 -3.72 -41.95 -11.95
C LEU A 70 -2.51 -42.33 -11.08
N HIS A 71 -1.31 -41.91 -11.46
CA HIS A 71 -0.08 -42.19 -10.69
C HIS A 71 0.35 -40.98 -9.86
N PRO A 72 0.90 -41.19 -8.65
CA PRO A 72 1.50 -40.13 -7.85
C PRO A 72 2.77 -39.62 -8.53
N VAL A 73 2.80 -38.32 -8.81
CA VAL A 73 3.94 -37.61 -9.39
C VAL A 73 4.85 -37.10 -8.28
N ILE A 74 4.26 -36.59 -7.20
CA ILE A 74 4.96 -36.01 -6.05
C ILE A 74 4.25 -36.49 -4.78
N SER A 75 5.04 -36.87 -3.76
CA SER A 75 4.52 -37.26 -2.46
C SER A 75 5.38 -36.63 -1.36
N HIS A 76 4.74 -35.83 -0.52
CA HIS A 76 5.34 -35.21 0.66
C HIS A 76 4.79 -35.91 1.90
N THR A 77 5.46 -36.96 2.35
CA THR A 77 5.12 -37.66 3.59
C THR A 77 5.50 -36.81 4.80
N LEU A 78 4.54 -36.54 5.67
CA LEU A 78 4.69 -35.79 6.91
C LEU A 78 4.50 -36.72 8.11
N GLY A 79 5.01 -36.32 9.28
CA GLY A 79 4.85 -37.13 10.49
C GLY A 79 3.39 -37.21 10.95
N PRO A 80 3.01 -38.27 11.71
CA PRO A 80 1.63 -38.53 12.13
C PRO A 80 1.02 -37.46 13.05
N ALA A 81 1.86 -36.60 13.63
CA ALA A 81 1.43 -35.46 14.45
C ALA A 81 1.02 -34.24 13.62
N THR A 82 1.19 -34.27 12.30
CA THR A 82 0.90 -33.14 11.41
C THR A 82 -0.57 -33.14 11.02
N THR A 83 -1.26 -32.05 11.34
CA THR A 83 -2.64 -31.80 10.90
C THR A 83 -2.72 -30.58 10.00
N PHE A 84 -3.61 -30.62 9.03
CA PHE A 84 -3.84 -29.56 8.05
C PHE A 84 -5.12 -28.78 8.36
N SER A 85 -5.07 -27.46 8.22
CA SER A 85 -6.23 -26.59 8.42
C SER A 85 -7.18 -26.59 7.21
N CYS A 86 -6.65 -26.86 6.02
CA CYS A 86 -7.39 -26.88 4.76
C CYS A 86 -6.69 -27.81 3.73
N PRO A 87 -7.35 -28.18 2.63
CA PRO A 87 -6.68 -28.86 1.52
C PRO A 87 -5.46 -28.07 1.02
N ALA A 88 -4.35 -28.79 0.79
CA ALA A 88 -3.21 -28.27 0.07
C ALA A 88 -3.58 -27.95 -1.38
N VAL A 89 -2.90 -26.96 -1.95
CA VAL A 89 -3.09 -26.50 -3.33
C VAL A 89 -1.77 -26.62 -4.07
N THR A 90 -1.81 -27.18 -5.26
CA THR A 90 -0.66 -27.26 -6.17
C THR A 90 -0.90 -26.38 -7.38
N CYS A 91 0.06 -25.53 -7.69
CA CYS A 91 0.08 -24.73 -8.91
C CYS A 91 1.26 -25.16 -9.78
N ASN A 92 1.07 -25.16 -11.10
CA ASN A 92 2.13 -25.44 -12.06
C ASN A 92 2.42 -24.18 -12.88
N THR A 93 3.67 -23.72 -12.85
CA THR A 93 4.14 -22.53 -13.56
C THR A 93 5.22 -22.93 -14.55
N LYS A 94 5.09 -22.47 -15.81
CA LYS A 94 6.16 -22.62 -16.80
C LYS A 94 7.14 -21.45 -16.65
N GLN A 95 8.40 -21.75 -16.33
CA GLN A 95 9.48 -20.76 -16.34
C GLN A 95 10.43 -21.11 -17.49
N GLY A 96 10.15 -20.57 -18.69
CA GLY A 96 10.85 -20.96 -19.91
C GLY A 96 10.46 -22.38 -20.36
N VAL A 97 11.45 -23.28 -20.42
CA VAL A 97 11.25 -24.70 -20.81
C VAL A 97 10.90 -25.57 -19.58
N GLU A 98 11.16 -25.07 -18.37
CA GLU A 98 10.97 -25.85 -17.15
C GLU A 98 9.55 -25.75 -16.62
N SER A 99 9.01 -26.90 -16.20
CA SER A 99 7.69 -27.03 -15.56
C SER A 99 7.90 -27.08 -14.05
N ILE A 100 7.60 -25.99 -13.36
CA ILE A 100 7.80 -25.85 -11.92
C ILE A 100 6.46 -26.06 -11.20
N CYS A 101 6.39 -27.13 -10.43
CA CYS A 101 5.28 -27.47 -9.55
C CYS A 101 5.52 -26.84 -8.17
N THR A 102 4.63 -25.97 -7.71
CA THR A 102 4.71 -25.38 -6.36
C THR A 102 3.47 -25.77 -5.56
N THR A 103 3.68 -26.45 -4.44
CA THR A 103 2.62 -26.96 -3.55
C THR A 103 2.63 -26.18 -2.24
N TYR A 104 1.44 -25.77 -1.81
CA TYR A 104 1.20 -25.01 -0.59
C TYR A 104 0.28 -25.81 0.33
N ALA A 105 0.66 -25.98 1.60
CA ALA A 105 -0.20 -26.59 2.61
C ALA A 105 -0.26 -25.76 3.89
N ALA A 106 -1.47 -25.44 4.35
CA ALA A 106 -1.68 -24.77 5.63
C ALA A 106 -1.67 -25.80 6.75
N ILE A 107 -0.71 -25.67 7.66
CA ILE A 107 -0.51 -26.58 8.77
C ILE A 107 -1.23 -26.04 9.99
N ASP A 108 -2.16 -26.84 10.51
CA ASP A 108 -2.88 -26.55 11.74
C ASP A 108 -1.97 -26.81 12.94
N ASN A 109 -1.38 -28.01 13.00
CA ASN A 109 -0.48 -28.42 14.06
C ASN A 109 0.65 -29.31 13.51
N SER A 110 1.86 -29.20 14.04
CA SER A 110 2.98 -30.10 13.76
C SER A 110 4.05 -29.96 14.85
N ALA A 111 4.85 -31.00 15.07
CA ALA A 111 5.95 -30.97 16.04
C ALA A 111 7.06 -29.94 15.69
N ASP A 112 7.14 -29.55 14.41
CA ASP A 112 8.11 -28.58 13.91
C ASP A 112 7.69 -27.12 14.10
N ILE A 113 6.46 -26.85 14.56
CA ILE A 113 5.86 -25.52 14.63
C ILE A 113 5.75 -25.09 16.09
N SER A 114 6.15 -23.85 16.39
CA SER A 114 6.05 -23.30 17.74
C SER A 114 4.59 -23.04 18.13
N ALA A 115 4.28 -23.02 19.44
CA ALA A 115 2.89 -22.84 19.91
C ALA A 115 2.23 -21.54 19.42
N ASP A 116 3.02 -20.49 19.17
CA ASP A 116 2.55 -19.18 18.70
C ASP A 116 2.20 -19.17 17.20
N GLU A 117 2.67 -20.17 16.46
CA GLU A 117 2.57 -20.30 15.00
C GLU A 117 1.54 -21.37 14.56
N ILE A 118 0.93 -22.07 15.52
CA ILE A 118 -0.15 -23.04 15.30
C ILE A 118 -1.31 -22.36 14.57
N GLY A 119 -1.78 -22.98 13.48
CA GLY A 119 -2.83 -22.46 12.61
C GLY A 119 -2.46 -21.23 11.77
N ARG A 120 -1.19 -20.80 11.78
CA ARG A 120 -0.70 -19.61 11.03
C ARG A 120 0.43 -19.92 10.04
N THR A 121 0.84 -21.18 9.95
CA THR A 121 2.00 -21.58 9.16
C THR A 121 1.59 -22.25 7.85
N ILE A 122 2.16 -21.80 6.74
CA ILE A 122 2.05 -22.47 5.45
C ILE A 122 3.41 -23.04 5.05
N TRP A 123 3.41 -24.30 4.65
CA TRP A 123 4.58 -24.95 4.05
C TRP A 123 4.49 -24.85 2.53
N MET A 124 5.62 -24.48 1.92
CA MET A 124 5.76 -24.38 0.49
C MET A 124 6.85 -25.35 0.01
N TRP A 125 6.49 -26.20 -0.95
CA TRP A 125 7.41 -27.04 -1.70
C TRP A 125 7.45 -26.57 -3.16
N ARG A 126 8.65 -26.46 -3.72
CA ARG A 126 8.85 -26.10 -5.13
C ARG A 126 9.68 -27.20 -5.78
N GLU A 127 9.13 -27.84 -6.79
CA GLU A 127 9.74 -28.95 -7.52
C GLU A 127 9.77 -28.68 -9.02
N ASN A 128 10.89 -29.01 -9.66
CA ASN A 128 11.00 -28.95 -11.11
C ASN A 128 10.65 -30.32 -11.69
N LEU A 129 9.51 -30.41 -12.38
CA LEU A 129 9.06 -31.65 -13.01
C LEU A 129 9.92 -32.05 -14.22
N SER A 130 10.71 -31.12 -14.75
CA SER A 130 11.63 -31.36 -15.86
C SER A 130 13.00 -31.86 -15.39
N SER A 131 13.35 -31.69 -14.10
CA SER A 131 14.63 -32.17 -13.58
C SER A 131 14.63 -33.67 -13.29
N ARG A 132 15.84 -34.26 -13.26
CA ARG A 132 16.02 -35.68 -12.92
C ARG A 132 15.61 -35.94 -11.47
N LEU A 133 15.05 -37.12 -11.21
CA LEU A 133 14.51 -37.50 -9.89
C LEU A 133 15.51 -37.32 -8.74
N GLU A 134 16.80 -37.57 -9.01
CA GLU A 134 17.88 -37.43 -8.03
C GLU A 134 18.09 -35.99 -7.55
N GLU A 135 17.95 -35.00 -8.45
CA GLU A 135 18.08 -33.57 -8.12
C GLU A 135 16.89 -33.03 -7.32
N ARG A 136 15.74 -33.72 -7.35
CA ARG A 136 14.52 -33.32 -6.62
C ARG A 136 14.63 -33.48 -5.10
N THR A 137 15.60 -34.26 -4.62
CA THR A 137 15.78 -34.56 -3.20
C THR A 137 16.35 -33.39 -2.38
N SER A 138 16.89 -32.36 -3.02
CA SER A 138 17.39 -31.14 -2.36
C SER A 138 16.25 -30.15 -2.06
N GLN A 139 15.25 -30.61 -1.32
CA GLN A 139 14.05 -29.83 -1.01
C GLN A 139 14.36 -28.75 0.03
N LYS A 140 14.16 -27.48 -0.32
CA LYS A 140 14.11 -26.39 0.66
C LYS A 140 12.67 -26.18 1.11
N LYS A 141 12.28 -26.85 2.20
CA LYS A 141 11.06 -26.53 2.97
C LYS A 141 11.17 -25.07 3.42
N LYS A 142 10.29 -24.20 2.92
CA LYS A 142 10.14 -22.84 3.43
C LYS A 142 8.86 -22.75 4.24
N SER A 143 8.97 -22.41 5.51
CA SER A 143 7.83 -21.99 6.32
C SER A 143 7.59 -20.50 6.08
N VAL A 144 6.35 -20.15 5.76
CA VAL A 144 5.92 -18.77 5.62
C VAL A 144 4.71 -18.61 6.52
N VAL A 145 4.78 -17.67 7.45
CA VAL A 145 3.62 -17.23 8.23
C VAL A 145 2.85 -16.26 7.33
N ILE A 146 1.66 -16.65 6.89
CA ILE A 146 0.85 -15.80 6.02
C ILE A 146 -0.19 -15.06 6.85
N LEU A 147 -0.22 -13.74 6.66
CA LEU A 147 -1.35 -12.87 7.00
C LEU A 147 -2.16 -12.66 5.71
N THR A 148 -3.12 -13.56 5.46
CA THR A 148 -4.02 -13.55 4.30
C THR A 148 -5.14 -12.54 4.51
N LEU A 149 -5.86 -12.13 3.45
CA LEU A 149 -7.11 -11.36 3.53
C LEU A 149 -7.98 -11.81 4.72
N ILE A 150 -8.03 -10.98 5.75
CA ILE A 150 -8.85 -11.23 6.94
C ILE A 150 -10.16 -10.51 6.69
N ALA A 151 -11.15 -11.23 6.18
CA ALA A 151 -12.53 -10.90 6.50
C ALA A 151 -12.71 -11.29 7.97
N ALA A 152 -12.52 -10.33 8.87
CA ALA A 152 -12.73 -10.60 10.28
C ALA A 152 -14.22 -10.83 10.52
N GLN A 153 -14.56 -11.59 11.57
CA GLN A 153 -15.95 -11.93 11.90
C GLN A 153 -16.82 -10.68 12.16
N ASP A 154 -16.20 -9.51 12.34
CA ASP A 154 -16.81 -8.20 12.49
C ASP A 154 -17.21 -7.53 11.17
N GLY A 155 -16.89 -8.13 10.02
CA GLY A 155 -17.19 -7.57 8.70
C GLY A 155 -16.15 -6.62 8.15
N THR A 156 -15.01 -6.44 8.81
CA THR A 156 -13.89 -5.64 8.30
C THR A 156 -13.08 -6.45 7.30
N TRP A 157 -12.77 -5.84 6.15
CA TRP A 157 -12.00 -6.43 5.07
C TRP A 157 -10.61 -5.81 5.03
N HIS A 158 -9.59 -6.63 5.19
CA HIS A 158 -8.19 -6.23 5.05
C HIS A 158 -7.62 -6.84 3.78
N SER A 159 -7.23 -6.01 2.81
CA SER A 159 -6.62 -6.47 1.57
C SER A 159 -5.09 -6.41 1.67
N HIS A 160 -4.46 -7.56 1.49
CA HIS A 160 -3.00 -7.68 1.54
C HIS A 160 -2.49 -8.36 0.27
N LEU A 161 -1.47 -7.76 -0.33
CA LEU A 161 -0.71 -8.32 -1.44
C LEU A 161 0.52 -9.03 -0.88
N LEU A 162 0.70 -10.28 -1.29
CA LEU A 162 1.89 -11.06 -0.99
C LEU A 162 2.89 -10.87 -2.15
N GLU A 163 3.93 -10.06 -1.94
CA GLU A 163 4.95 -9.79 -2.97
C GLU A 163 6.24 -10.56 -2.65
N SER A 164 6.79 -11.27 -3.64
CA SER A 164 8.10 -11.94 -3.50
C SER A 164 9.19 -11.11 -4.17
N LYS A 165 9.92 -10.29 -3.39
CA LYS A 165 10.99 -9.43 -3.93
C LYS A 165 12.18 -10.22 -4.51
N ASP A 166 12.50 -11.39 -3.95
CA ASP A 166 13.70 -12.18 -4.32
C ASP A 166 13.45 -13.70 -4.47
N GLY A 167 12.19 -14.17 -4.46
CA GLY A 167 11.87 -15.61 -4.44
C GLY A 167 12.26 -16.34 -3.14
N SER A 168 12.97 -15.68 -2.22
CA SER A 168 13.35 -16.20 -0.90
C SER A 168 12.49 -15.69 0.25
N PHE A 169 11.99 -14.46 0.15
CA PHE A 169 11.14 -13.82 1.15
C PHE A 169 9.83 -13.35 0.51
N LEU A 170 8.75 -13.40 1.29
CA LEU A 170 7.44 -12.89 0.93
C LEU A 170 7.16 -11.71 1.86
N GLU A 171 7.03 -10.53 1.29
CA GLU A 171 6.64 -9.31 2.01
C GLU A 171 5.13 -9.09 1.83
N LEU A 172 4.49 -8.66 2.90
CA LEU A 172 3.09 -8.30 2.91
C LEU A 172 2.96 -6.79 2.68
N ALA A 173 2.39 -6.38 1.56
CA ALA A 173 2.01 -5.00 1.31
C ALA A 173 0.50 -4.86 1.48
N MET A 174 0.04 -3.78 2.14
CA MET A 174 -1.39 -3.47 2.19
C MET A 174 -1.81 -2.98 0.79
N LEU A 175 -2.84 -3.61 0.20
CA LEU A 175 -3.27 -3.29 -1.17
C LEU A 175 -4.23 -2.09 -1.19
N SER A 176 -5.14 -2.03 -0.21
CA SER A 176 -6.10 -0.94 -0.04
C SER A 176 -6.37 -0.69 1.45
N GLU A 177 -6.93 0.48 1.75
CA GLU A 177 -7.44 0.75 3.10
C GLU A 177 -8.54 -0.25 3.49
N PRO A 178 -8.62 -0.65 4.76
CA PRO A 178 -9.65 -1.57 5.21
C PRO A 178 -11.02 -0.90 5.18
N PHE A 179 -12.03 -1.66 4.76
CA PHE A 179 -13.42 -1.20 4.76
C PHE A 179 -14.34 -2.22 5.44
N SER A 180 -15.43 -1.74 6.01
CA SER A 180 -16.39 -2.59 6.72
C SER A 180 -17.61 -2.86 5.87
N LEU A 181 -18.06 -4.11 5.84
CA LEU A 181 -19.31 -4.49 5.19
C LEU A 181 -20.52 -4.27 6.10
N THR A 182 -21.69 -4.02 5.49
CA THR A 182 -22.99 -3.92 6.16
C THR A 182 -24.08 -4.70 5.43
N GLY A 183 -25.16 -5.03 6.14
CA GLY A 183 -26.36 -5.62 5.53
C GLY A 183 -26.35 -7.15 5.41
N LEU A 184 -25.34 -7.82 5.95
CA LEU A 184 -25.18 -9.29 5.90
C LEU A 184 -25.51 -9.93 7.25
N SER A 185 -26.13 -11.13 7.24
CA SER A 185 -26.69 -11.80 8.42
C SER A 185 -25.63 -12.16 9.47
N PHE A 186 -24.45 -12.60 9.03
CA PHE A 186 -23.35 -12.99 9.91
C PHE A 186 -22.83 -11.85 10.79
N LEU A 187 -23.07 -10.59 10.39
CA LEU A 187 -22.70 -9.40 11.17
C LEU A 187 -23.64 -9.14 12.34
N THR A 188 -24.89 -9.60 12.25
CA THR A 188 -25.92 -9.36 13.27
C THR A 188 -26.05 -10.53 14.26
N LYS A 189 -25.70 -11.75 13.83
CA LYS A 189 -25.79 -12.96 14.65
C LYS A 189 -24.38 -13.51 14.95
N SER A 190 -23.94 -13.33 16.20
CA SER A 190 -22.60 -13.69 16.70
C SER A 190 -22.25 -15.19 16.75
N LYS A 191 -22.94 -16.07 16.00
CA LYS A 191 -22.93 -17.52 16.28
C LYS A 191 -22.56 -18.47 15.14
N SER A 192 -22.37 -18.04 13.89
CA SER A 192 -21.94 -18.99 12.85
C SER A 192 -21.24 -18.34 11.65
N SER A 193 -19.93 -18.56 11.54
CA SER A 193 -19.09 -18.24 10.37
C SER A 193 -19.48 -19.02 9.09
N GLU A 194 -20.46 -19.93 9.17
CA GLU A 194 -20.81 -20.84 8.06
C GLU A 194 -21.82 -20.24 7.06
N GLU A 195 -22.38 -19.06 7.37
CA GLU A 195 -23.30 -18.33 6.50
C GLU A 195 -22.59 -17.45 5.44
N VAL A 196 -21.26 -17.52 5.37
CA VAL A 196 -20.43 -16.76 4.43
C VAL A 196 -19.43 -17.70 3.79
N SER A 197 -19.24 -17.54 2.48
CA SER A 197 -18.12 -18.16 1.78
C SER A 197 -17.49 -17.15 0.83
N LEU A 198 -16.17 -17.21 0.72
CA LEU A 198 -15.36 -16.30 -0.06
C LEU A 198 -14.53 -17.13 -1.03
N LEU A 199 -14.56 -16.77 -2.31
CA LEU A 199 -13.81 -17.41 -3.37
C LEU A 199 -12.92 -16.38 -4.06
N ALA A 200 -11.61 -16.60 -4.02
CA ALA A 200 -10.67 -15.83 -4.83
C ALA A 200 -10.81 -16.25 -6.31
N LEU A 201 -11.08 -15.28 -7.19
CA LEU A 201 -11.18 -15.51 -8.63
C LEU A 201 -9.88 -15.13 -9.36
N SER A 202 -9.21 -14.08 -8.90
CA SER A 202 -7.90 -13.64 -9.41
C SER A 202 -7.05 -13.08 -8.27
N SER A 203 -5.92 -12.44 -8.58
CA SER A 203 -5.05 -11.78 -7.60
C SER A 203 -5.72 -10.58 -6.91
N SER A 204 -6.73 -9.99 -7.54
CA SER A 204 -7.40 -8.78 -7.06
C SER A 204 -8.92 -8.91 -6.97
N HIS A 205 -9.52 -9.94 -7.57
CA HIS A 205 -10.97 -10.12 -7.59
C HIS A 205 -11.43 -11.24 -6.68
N VAL A 206 -12.50 -10.97 -5.92
CA VAL A 206 -13.10 -11.90 -4.97
C VAL A 206 -14.60 -12.00 -5.19
N LEU A 207 -15.12 -13.22 -5.18
CA LEU A 207 -16.55 -13.50 -5.12
C LEU A 207 -16.94 -13.85 -3.68
N LEU A 208 -17.80 -13.02 -3.09
CA LEU A 208 -18.41 -13.25 -1.78
C LEU A 208 -19.81 -13.80 -1.98
N THR A 209 -20.16 -14.86 -1.25
CA THR A 209 -21.56 -15.25 -1.03
C THR A 209 -21.90 -15.09 0.46
N ALA A 210 -23.04 -14.48 0.73
CA ALA A 210 -23.55 -14.32 2.09
C ALA A 210 -25.08 -14.21 2.10
N LEU A 211 -25.69 -14.43 3.25
CA LEU A 211 -27.11 -14.15 3.46
C LEU A 211 -27.32 -12.70 3.91
N THR A 212 -28.42 -12.06 3.46
CA THR A 212 -28.78 -10.71 3.91
C THR A 212 -29.41 -10.72 5.30
N ALA A 213 -29.22 -9.64 6.07
CA ALA A 213 -29.86 -9.44 7.37
C ALA A 213 -31.36 -8.99 7.31
N SER A 214 -32.00 -9.12 6.14
CA SER A 214 -33.40 -8.72 5.88
C SER A 214 -34.41 -9.69 6.54
N PRO A 215 -35.65 -9.26 6.88
CA PRO A 215 -36.71 -10.16 7.35
C PRO A 215 -36.99 -11.34 6.42
N THR A 216 -36.76 -11.17 5.11
CA THR A 216 -36.71 -12.25 4.13
C THR A 216 -35.26 -12.48 3.73
N PRO A 217 -34.59 -13.55 4.21
CA PRO A 217 -33.19 -13.77 3.89
C PRO A 217 -33.02 -14.10 2.40
N GLU A 218 -32.17 -13.35 1.72
CA GLU A 218 -31.75 -13.60 0.35
C GLU A 218 -30.27 -14.02 0.34
N ILE A 219 -29.90 -14.90 -0.59
CA ILE A 219 -28.50 -15.27 -0.85
C ILE A 219 -27.96 -14.25 -1.84
N VAL A 220 -26.92 -13.52 -1.45
CA VAL A 220 -26.32 -12.48 -2.29
C VAL A 220 -24.91 -12.89 -2.68
N LEU A 221 -24.64 -12.75 -3.97
CA LEU A 221 -23.36 -12.93 -4.62
C LEU A 221 -22.79 -11.55 -4.97
N LEU A 222 -21.63 -11.21 -4.41
CA LEU A 222 -20.95 -9.94 -4.61
C LEU A 222 -19.57 -10.16 -5.22
N LEU A 223 -19.34 -9.59 -6.40
CA LEU A 223 -18.03 -9.60 -7.07
C LEU A 223 -17.29 -8.30 -6.77
N TRP A 224 -16.22 -8.40 -5.99
CA TRP A 224 -15.41 -7.27 -5.53
C TRP A 224 -14.08 -7.19 -6.28
N ASP A 225 -13.67 -5.95 -6.58
CA ASP A 225 -12.30 -5.61 -6.92
C ASP A 225 -11.62 -5.04 -5.67
N LEU A 226 -10.68 -5.79 -5.11
CA LEU A 226 -9.97 -5.42 -3.88
C LEU A 226 -8.99 -4.29 -4.08
N GLN A 227 -8.43 -4.10 -5.29
CA GLN A 227 -7.44 -3.06 -5.55
C GLN A 227 -8.05 -1.66 -5.45
N TYR A 228 -9.30 -1.52 -5.89
CA TYR A 228 -10.04 -0.26 -5.81
C TYR A 228 -11.13 -0.27 -4.74
N SER A 229 -11.31 -1.38 -4.01
CA SER A 229 -12.37 -1.58 -3.02
C SER A 229 -13.77 -1.29 -3.58
N ILE A 230 -14.04 -1.69 -4.84
CA ILE A 230 -15.29 -1.41 -5.54
C ILE A 230 -16.04 -2.71 -5.86
N LEU A 231 -17.37 -2.64 -5.73
CA LEU A 231 -18.26 -3.71 -6.15
C LEU A 231 -18.47 -3.66 -7.66
N LEU A 232 -18.05 -4.71 -8.37
CA LEU A 232 -18.17 -4.79 -9.83
C LEU A 232 -19.53 -5.31 -10.28
N ALA A 233 -20.08 -6.29 -9.57
CA ALA A 233 -21.38 -6.90 -9.88
C ALA A 233 -22.00 -7.47 -8.61
N SER A 234 -23.34 -7.46 -8.56
CA SER A 234 -24.11 -8.06 -7.46
C SER A 234 -25.29 -8.82 -8.03
N HIS A 235 -25.59 -9.98 -7.44
CA HIS A 235 -26.77 -10.77 -7.77
C HIS A 235 -27.41 -11.30 -6.48
N ALA A 236 -28.74 -11.26 -6.39
CA ALA A 236 -29.49 -11.71 -5.23
C ALA A 236 -30.45 -12.84 -5.63
N LEU A 237 -30.48 -13.89 -4.82
CA LEU A 237 -31.31 -15.08 -5.01
C LEU A 237 -32.24 -15.25 -3.81
N PRO A 238 -33.51 -15.60 -4.04
CA PRO A 238 -34.37 -16.05 -2.96
C PRO A 238 -33.84 -17.36 -2.38
N VAL A 239 -33.91 -17.51 -1.07
CA VAL A 239 -33.59 -18.79 -0.41
C VAL A 239 -34.65 -19.82 -0.86
N PRO A 240 -34.25 -21.00 -1.37
CA PRO A 240 -35.22 -22.03 -1.74
C PRO A 240 -36.09 -22.44 -0.54
N SER A 241 -37.40 -22.54 -0.72
CA SER A 241 -38.36 -22.91 0.33
C SER A 241 -38.07 -24.26 1.01
N THR A 242 -37.28 -25.12 0.37
CA THR A 242 -36.76 -26.37 0.98
C THR A 242 -35.77 -26.13 2.13
N LEU A 243 -35.23 -24.93 2.24
CA LEU A 243 -34.28 -24.48 3.26
C LEU A 243 -34.89 -23.42 4.19
N GLU A 244 -36.10 -22.93 3.91
CA GLU A 244 -36.86 -21.99 4.74
C GLU A 244 -37.53 -22.71 5.91
N ALA A 245 -36.75 -23.08 6.92
CA ALA A 245 -37.29 -23.39 8.24
C ALA A 245 -36.60 -22.48 9.26
N SER A 246 -37.38 -21.96 10.22
CA SER A 246 -36.94 -20.95 11.19
C SER A 246 -35.71 -21.35 12.02
N ASP A 247 -35.42 -22.65 12.12
CA ASP A 247 -34.32 -23.21 12.93
C ASP A 247 -33.19 -23.86 12.11
N ILE A 248 -33.24 -23.79 10.77
CA ILE A 248 -32.20 -24.37 9.91
C ILE A 248 -31.17 -23.28 9.56
N MET A 249 -29.92 -23.50 9.95
CA MET A 249 -28.80 -22.68 9.52
C MET A 249 -28.37 -23.14 8.13
N ILE A 250 -28.20 -22.21 7.19
CA ILE A 250 -27.76 -22.55 5.84
C ILE A 250 -26.25 -22.35 5.77
N LYS A 251 -25.53 -23.45 5.56
CA LYS A 251 -24.10 -23.40 5.28
C LYS A 251 -23.87 -23.17 3.79
N LEU A 252 -23.18 -22.09 3.48
CA LEU A 252 -22.79 -21.70 2.12
C LEU A 252 -21.36 -22.12 1.85
N THR A 253 -21.08 -22.67 0.67
CA THR A 253 -19.70 -22.99 0.24
C THR A 253 -19.54 -22.69 -1.23
N LEU A 254 -18.63 -21.79 -1.58
CA LEU A 254 -18.20 -21.52 -2.95
C LEU A 254 -17.01 -22.39 -3.32
N VAL A 255 -17.08 -22.99 -4.50
CA VAL A 255 -16.01 -23.82 -5.07
C VAL A 255 -15.72 -23.33 -6.49
N PRO A 256 -14.46 -23.12 -6.88
CA PRO A 256 -14.13 -22.78 -8.26
C PRO A 256 -14.38 -24.00 -9.16
N ALA A 257 -15.04 -23.80 -10.31
CA ALA A 257 -15.23 -24.86 -11.31
C ALA A 257 -14.49 -24.57 -12.62
N SER A 258 -14.57 -23.34 -13.12
CA SER A 258 -13.81 -22.87 -14.28
C SER A 258 -13.57 -21.36 -14.20
N ASP A 259 -12.82 -20.82 -15.14
CA ASP A 259 -12.55 -19.37 -15.23
C ASP A 259 -13.82 -18.52 -15.39
N SER A 260 -14.93 -19.12 -15.85
CA SER A 260 -16.21 -18.46 -16.07
C SER A 260 -17.37 -19.03 -15.26
N GLN A 261 -17.12 -19.98 -14.35
CA GLN A 261 -18.16 -20.61 -13.55
C GLN A 261 -17.67 -20.94 -12.13
N ALA A 262 -18.48 -20.59 -11.14
CA ALA A 262 -18.32 -21.04 -9.76
C ALA A 262 -19.47 -21.97 -9.36
N LEU A 263 -19.23 -22.86 -8.41
CA LEU A 263 -20.27 -23.70 -7.81
C LEU A 263 -20.61 -23.15 -6.43
N LEU A 264 -21.91 -22.98 -6.17
CA LEU A 264 -22.45 -22.61 -4.88
C LEU A 264 -23.18 -23.82 -4.28
N LEU A 265 -22.63 -24.37 -3.22
CA LEU A 265 -23.24 -25.44 -2.44
C LEU A 265 -24.05 -24.85 -1.28
N LEU A 266 -25.33 -25.21 -1.24
CA LEU A 266 -26.25 -24.89 -0.15
C LEU A 266 -26.48 -26.16 0.65
N SER A 267 -26.03 -26.18 1.92
CA SER A 267 -26.23 -27.32 2.82
C SER A 267 -26.98 -26.89 4.08
N PRO A 268 -28.08 -27.56 4.45
CA PRO A 268 -28.78 -27.29 5.69
C PRO A 268 -27.98 -27.87 6.87
N HIS A 269 -27.79 -27.05 7.91
CA HIS A 269 -27.17 -27.44 9.16
C HIS A 269 -28.17 -27.25 10.31
N THR A 270 -28.56 -28.36 10.93
CA THR A 270 -29.43 -28.37 12.11
C THR A 270 -28.55 -28.38 13.36
N SER A 271 -28.73 -27.42 14.26
CA SER A 271 -28.09 -27.49 15.57
C SER A 271 -28.62 -28.70 16.35
N ASP A 272 -27.73 -29.52 16.89
CA ASP A 272 -27.99 -30.80 17.58
C ASP A 272 -28.97 -30.73 18.79
N SER A 273 -29.50 -29.56 19.16
CA SER A 273 -30.21 -29.34 20.43
C SER A 273 -31.70 -29.72 20.42
N VAL A 274 -32.32 -30.01 19.27
CA VAL A 274 -33.75 -30.38 19.21
C VAL A 274 -33.91 -31.71 18.48
N ARG A 275 -33.84 -32.81 19.25
CA ARG A 275 -33.96 -34.19 18.76
C ARG A 275 -35.42 -34.72 18.73
N GLN A 276 -36.41 -33.86 18.57
CA GLN A 276 -37.82 -34.30 18.55
C GLN A 276 -38.50 -34.02 17.21
N ASP A 277 -38.88 -35.12 16.55
CA ASP A 277 -39.99 -35.26 15.59
C ASP A 277 -40.15 -34.22 14.48
N GLN A 278 -39.17 -34.13 13.57
CA GLN A 278 -39.44 -33.57 12.24
C GLN A 278 -39.09 -34.55 11.13
N THR A 279 -40.14 -35.05 10.48
CA THR A 279 -40.15 -35.92 9.29
C THR A 279 -39.79 -35.19 7.99
N LYS A 280 -39.28 -33.95 8.05
CA LYS A 280 -38.93 -33.16 6.86
C LYS A 280 -37.52 -33.51 6.40
N THR A 281 -37.44 -34.18 5.24
CA THR A 281 -36.17 -34.46 4.56
C THR A 281 -35.52 -33.14 4.11
N SER A 282 -34.42 -32.77 4.77
CA SER A 282 -33.60 -31.64 4.35
C SER A 282 -32.84 -32.01 3.07
N ARG A 283 -32.70 -31.05 2.15
CA ARG A 283 -32.02 -31.25 0.86
C ARG A 283 -30.87 -30.26 0.73
N SER A 284 -29.72 -30.74 0.27
CA SER A 284 -28.60 -29.89 -0.15
C SER A 284 -28.72 -29.64 -1.66
N SER A 285 -28.45 -28.42 -2.10
CA SER A 285 -28.54 -28.04 -3.51
C SER A 285 -27.21 -27.49 -4.00
N VAL A 286 -26.84 -27.85 -5.23
CA VAL A 286 -25.67 -27.32 -5.93
C VAL A 286 -26.14 -26.42 -7.05
N LEU A 287 -25.71 -25.16 -7.02
CA LEU A 287 -26.00 -24.14 -8.02
C LEU A 287 -24.72 -23.85 -8.82
N VAL A 288 -24.84 -23.70 -10.14
CA VAL A 288 -23.77 -23.16 -10.98
C VAL A 288 -23.99 -21.66 -11.10
N VAL A 289 -22.97 -20.86 -10.82
CA VAL A 289 -22.96 -19.41 -10.93
C VAL A 289 -22.07 -19.03 -12.13
N PRO A 290 -22.67 -18.65 -13.28
CA PRO A 290 -21.90 -18.10 -14.40
C PRO A 290 -21.31 -16.75 -13.99
N LEU A 291 -20.01 -16.56 -14.23
CA LEU A 291 -19.33 -15.31 -13.92
C LEU A 291 -18.44 -14.89 -15.10
N VAL A 292 -18.40 -13.57 -15.35
CA VAL A 292 -17.43 -12.95 -16.26
C VAL A 292 -16.60 -12.02 -15.41
N CYS A 293 -15.33 -12.36 -15.22
CA CYS A 293 -14.39 -11.58 -14.42
C CYS A 293 -13.22 -11.13 -15.32
N PRO A 294 -12.87 -9.83 -15.34
CA PRO A 294 -11.73 -9.35 -16.08
C PRO A 294 -10.42 -9.92 -15.50
N PRO A 295 -9.42 -10.22 -16.33
CA PRO A 295 -8.17 -10.85 -15.87
C PRO A 295 -7.33 -9.92 -14.99
N THR A 296 -7.50 -8.60 -15.11
CA THR A 296 -6.76 -7.58 -14.37
C THR A 296 -7.70 -6.46 -13.90
N SER A 297 -7.47 -5.94 -12.70
CA SER A 297 -8.17 -4.76 -12.20
C SER A 297 -7.77 -3.55 -13.04
N THR A 298 -8.75 -2.82 -13.57
CA THR A 298 -8.50 -1.59 -14.34
C THR A 298 -9.44 -0.50 -13.88
N ILE A 299 -8.95 0.74 -13.86
CA ILE A 299 -9.74 1.92 -13.49
C ILE A 299 -11.00 2.02 -14.36
N ALA A 300 -10.92 1.63 -15.63
CA ALA A 300 -12.05 1.63 -16.56
C ALA A 300 -13.22 0.75 -16.07
N ASN A 301 -12.94 -0.40 -15.44
CA ASN A 301 -13.97 -1.30 -14.91
C ASN A 301 -14.57 -0.77 -13.58
N ALA A 302 -13.79 0.00 -12.83
CA ALA A 302 -14.17 0.60 -11.55
C ALA A 302 -14.97 1.90 -11.72
N MET A 303 -14.70 2.68 -12.76
CA MET A 303 -15.34 3.97 -13.02
C MET A 303 -16.86 3.82 -13.15
N GLY A 304 -17.61 4.63 -12.40
CA GLY A 304 -19.07 4.64 -12.40
C GLY A 304 -19.73 3.53 -11.56
N LYS A 305 -18.96 2.59 -10.98
CA LYS A 305 -19.50 1.49 -10.15
C LYS A 305 -19.44 1.74 -8.65
N ALA A 306 -18.81 2.82 -8.20
CA ALA A 306 -18.68 3.16 -6.78
C ALA A 306 -20.04 3.28 -6.06
N SER A 307 -21.07 3.79 -6.73
CA SER A 307 -22.42 3.92 -6.16
C SER A 307 -23.12 2.58 -5.91
N ALA A 308 -22.80 1.54 -6.68
CA ALA A 308 -23.38 0.20 -6.52
C ALA A 308 -22.92 -0.47 -5.20
N GLY A 309 -21.71 -0.16 -4.75
CA GLY A 309 -21.16 -0.65 -3.49
C GLY A 309 -21.71 0.03 -2.24
N ALA A 310 -22.33 1.22 -2.35
CA ALA A 310 -22.73 2.03 -1.21
C ALA A 310 -23.74 1.37 -0.27
N LYS A 311 -24.55 0.41 -0.76
CA LYS A 311 -25.47 -0.38 0.08
C LYS A 311 -24.74 -1.39 0.98
N TRP A 312 -23.55 -1.83 0.57
CA TRP A 312 -22.81 -2.93 1.19
C TRP A 312 -21.62 -2.45 2.01
N ILE A 313 -21.16 -1.22 1.81
CA ILE A 313 -20.08 -0.61 2.57
C ILE A 313 -20.68 0.21 3.70
N ALA A 314 -20.22 -0.02 4.93
CA ALA A 314 -20.48 0.90 6.03
C ALA A 314 -19.96 2.28 5.59
N GLN A 315 -20.86 3.25 5.38
CA GLN A 315 -20.41 4.63 5.37
C GLN A 315 -19.61 4.82 6.66
N ALA A 316 -18.46 5.48 6.57
CA ALA A 316 -17.75 5.98 7.73
C ALA A 316 -18.57 7.10 8.39
N SER A 317 -19.81 6.80 8.80
CA SER A 317 -20.45 7.38 9.95
C SER A 317 -19.44 7.23 11.05
N SER A 318 -18.84 8.36 11.44
CA SER A 318 -18.18 8.60 12.70
C SER A 318 -18.05 7.33 13.53
N LEU A 319 -16.89 6.67 13.45
CA LEU A 319 -16.48 5.70 14.45
C LEU A 319 -17.00 6.21 15.80
N ALA A 320 -17.90 5.44 16.40
CA ALA A 320 -18.42 5.74 17.71
C ALA A 320 -17.21 5.81 18.65
N LEU A 321 -16.78 7.03 18.95
CA LEU A 321 -15.81 7.30 19.99
C LEU A 321 -16.36 6.75 21.32
N PRO A 322 -15.50 6.17 22.20
CA PRO A 322 -15.86 6.02 23.59
C PRO A 322 -16.29 7.41 24.14
N PRO A 323 -17.38 7.50 24.91
CA PRO A 323 -18.08 8.76 25.21
C PRO A 323 -17.40 9.64 26.27
N THR A 324 -16.07 9.77 26.26
CA THR A 324 -15.32 10.42 27.36
C THR A 324 -14.60 11.73 27.01
N HIS A 325 -14.33 12.04 25.73
CA HIS A 325 -13.46 13.18 25.37
C HIS A 325 -14.14 14.44 24.79
N ASP A 326 -15.46 14.46 24.65
CA ASP A 326 -16.16 15.54 23.92
C ASP A 326 -16.59 16.75 24.77
N ALA A 327 -16.76 16.60 26.09
CA ALA A 327 -17.35 17.64 26.92
C ALA A 327 -16.41 18.82 27.20
N THR A 328 -15.10 18.57 27.28
CA THR A 328 -14.06 19.59 27.47
C THR A 328 -13.75 20.32 26.16
N SER A 329 -13.66 19.57 25.05
CA SER A 329 -13.43 20.10 23.71
C SER A 329 -14.58 21.00 23.22
N ARG A 330 -15.84 20.63 23.48
CA ARG A 330 -16.99 21.50 23.14
C ARG A 330 -17.00 22.81 23.93
N LYS A 331 -16.65 22.77 25.22
CA LYS A 331 -16.52 23.99 26.05
C LYS A 331 -15.42 24.92 25.54
N LEU A 332 -14.28 24.36 25.09
CA LEU A 332 -13.22 25.15 24.46
C LEU A 332 -13.69 25.82 23.16
N LEU A 333 -14.39 25.08 22.30
CA LEU A 333 -14.90 25.64 21.06
C LEU A 333 -15.93 26.75 21.31
N GLU A 334 -16.77 26.63 22.34
CA GLU A 334 -17.69 27.69 22.75
C GLU A 334 -16.96 28.92 23.32
N THR A 335 -15.91 28.75 24.14
CA THR A 335 -15.13 29.88 24.67
C THR A 335 -14.32 30.57 23.57
N MET A 336 -13.74 29.81 22.62
CA MET A 336 -13.06 30.37 21.46
C MET A 336 -14.04 31.09 20.53
N ALA A 337 -15.20 30.50 20.21
CA ALA A 337 -16.21 31.12 19.37
C ALA A 337 -16.75 32.42 19.97
N THR A 338 -16.97 32.45 21.29
CA THR A 338 -17.42 33.68 21.99
C THR A 338 -16.34 34.74 22.11
N ALA A 339 -15.06 34.36 22.27
CA ALA A 339 -13.93 35.31 22.26
C ALA A 339 -13.70 35.91 20.86
N MET A 340 -13.82 35.08 19.82
CA MET A 340 -13.72 35.47 18.42
C MET A 340 -14.89 36.37 17.99
N GLY A 341 -16.11 36.07 18.43
CA GLY A 341 -17.28 36.94 18.23
C GLY A 341 -17.16 38.31 18.93
N LYS A 342 -16.29 38.43 19.93
CA LYS A 342 -15.96 39.69 20.63
C LYS A 342 -14.72 40.40 20.05
N ASN A 343 -14.16 39.93 18.94
CA ASN A 343 -12.94 40.46 18.30
C ASN A 343 -11.70 40.47 19.21
N LEU A 344 -11.58 39.52 20.15
CA LEU A 344 -10.42 39.39 21.05
C LEU A 344 -9.59 38.14 20.69
N PRO A 345 -8.73 38.19 19.66
CA PRO A 345 -7.96 37.02 19.21
C PRO A 345 -6.96 36.55 20.28
N GLN A 346 -6.40 37.46 21.09
CA GLN A 346 -5.47 37.11 22.17
C GLN A 346 -6.13 36.24 23.26
N ALA A 347 -7.40 36.50 23.58
CA ALA A 347 -8.15 35.70 24.54
C ALA A 347 -8.45 34.28 24.02
N ALA A 348 -8.64 34.14 22.70
CA ALA A 348 -8.77 32.83 22.07
C ALA A 348 -7.45 32.04 22.09
N ASN A 349 -6.30 32.71 21.91
CA ASN A 349 -4.97 32.07 21.99
C ASN A 349 -4.71 31.51 23.38
N LEU A 350 -4.94 32.33 24.41
CA LEU A 350 -4.75 31.93 25.80
C LEU A 350 -5.64 30.73 26.15
N ALA A 351 -6.92 30.75 25.74
CA ALA A 351 -7.83 29.63 25.97
C ALA A 351 -7.37 28.32 25.30
N PHE A 352 -6.84 28.40 24.07
CA PHE A 352 -6.33 27.25 23.32
C PHE A 352 -5.06 26.67 23.95
N PHE A 353 -4.05 27.49 24.22
CA PHE A 353 -2.78 27.03 24.80
C PHE A 353 -2.94 26.55 26.26
N GLU A 354 -3.89 27.09 27.02
CA GLU A 354 -4.22 26.55 28.34
C GLU A 354 -4.85 25.15 28.27
N TRP A 355 -5.66 24.88 27.25
CA TRP A 355 -6.23 23.54 27.03
C TRP A 355 -5.16 22.54 26.57
N GLU A 356 -4.32 22.93 25.61
CA GLU A 356 -3.23 22.08 25.13
C GLU A 356 -2.22 21.71 26.24
N LYS A 357 -1.91 22.66 27.13
CA LYS A 357 -1.08 22.42 28.31
C LYS A 357 -1.74 21.44 29.30
N ARG A 358 -3.08 21.41 29.38
CA ARG A 358 -3.82 20.44 30.22
C ARG A 358 -3.84 19.05 29.59
N GLU A 359 -4.01 18.95 28.28
CA GLU A 359 -3.98 17.67 27.54
C GLU A 359 -2.58 17.04 27.50
N SER A 360 -1.54 17.83 27.24
CA SER A 360 -0.15 17.35 27.24
C SER A 360 0.32 16.83 28.60
N MET A 361 -0.16 17.39 29.72
CA MET A 361 0.12 16.86 31.07
C MET A 361 -0.71 15.61 31.41
N GLY A 362 -1.85 15.38 30.74
CA GLY A 362 -2.68 14.17 30.92
C GLY A 362 -2.18 12.94 30.15
N SER A 363 -1.41 13.14 29.07
CA SER A 363 -1.05 12.10 28.08
C SER A 363 0.33 11.45 28.27
N ALA A 364 0.87 11.41 29.49
CA ALA A 364 2.18 10.79 29.76
C ALA A 364 2.18 9.24 29.81
N LYS A 365 1.09 8.55 29.43
CA LYS A 365 0.99 7.07 29.49
C LYS A 365 0.45 6.36 28.24
N SER A 366 0.27 7.05 27.11
CA SER A 366 -0.15 6.39 25.87
C SER A 366 0.49 7.08 24.68
N SER A 367 1.52 6.45 24.13
CA SER A 367 2.23 6.92 22.97
C SER A 367 1.49 6.56 21.67
N VAL A 368 1.40 7.57 20.81
CA VAL A 368 1.20 7.54 19.35
C VAL A 368 -0.21 7.24 18.85
N GLY A 369 -0.82 8.29 18.30
CA GLY A 369 -1.63 8.17 17.09
C GLY A 369 -3.12 8.41 17.24
N GLU A 370 -3.56 9.59 17.70
CA GLU A 370 -4.88 10.11 17.34
C GLU A 370 -4.93 11.63 17.57
N SER A 371 -4.74 12.38 16.47
CA SER A 371 -4.87 13.83 16.45
C SER A 371 -6.36 14.23 16.41
N PRO A 372 -6.73 15.42 16.94
CA PRO A 372 -8.11 15.87 16.98
C PRO A 372 -8.62 16.14 15.57
N ASN A 373 -9.38 15.20 15.03
CA ASN A 373 -9.99 15.33 13.72
C ASN A 373 -11.49 15.65 13.84
N LYS A 374 -11.92 16.62 13.02
CA LYS A 374 -13.31 17.04 12.74
C LYS A 374 -13.97 18.00 13.73
N SER A 375 -13.52 19.26 13.74
CA SER A 375 -14.45 20.39 13.82
C SER A 375 -14.35 21.20 12.52
N LYS A 376 -15.42 21.18 11.71
CA LYS A 376 -15.60 22.17 10.65
C LYS A 376 -15.67 23.55 11.31
N PRO A 377 -14.82 24.52 10.96
CA PRO A 377 -15.16 25.91 11.25
C PRO A 377 -16.44 26.25 10.45
N PRO A 378 -17.48 26.82 11.07
CA PRO A 378 -18.61 27.37 10.31
C PRO A 378 -18.06 28.42 9.35
N SER A 379 -18.60 28.47 8.13
CA SER A 379 -18.26 29.46 7.10
C SER A 379 -18.37 30.87 7.67
N MET A 380 -17.24 31.41 8.15
CA MET A 380 -17.18 32.73 8.75
C MET A 380 -16.97 33.78 7.66
N PRO A 381 -17.65 34.94 7.74
CA PRO A 381 -17.56 35.99 6.74
C PRO A 381 -16.15 36.59 6.68
N ALA A 382 -15.78 37.05 5.49
CA ALA A 382 -14.44 37.46 5.04
C ALA A 382 -13.67 38.50 5.90
N ASN A 383 -14.27 39.08 6.95
CA ASN A 383 -13.70 40.15 7.76
C ASN A 383 -13.49 39.84 9.27
N ALA A 384 -13.77 38.62 9.75
CA ALA A 384 -13.56 38.30 11.17
C ALA A 384 -12.06 38.27 11.54
N PRO A 385 -11.59 38.89 12.63
CA PRO A 385 -10.20 38.78 13.08
C PRO A 385 -9.86 37.32 13.39
N TYR A 386 -8.72 36.82 12.92
CA TYR A 386 -8.28 35.44 13.17
C TYR A 386 -7.02 35.41 14.04
N SER A 387 -6.83 34.30 14.76
CA SER A 387 -5.61 34.04 15.50
C SER A 387 -4.52 33.48 14.59
N SER A 388 -3.50 34.27 14.28
CA SER A 388 -2.34 33.81 13.50
C SER A 388 -1.51 32.77 14.24
N GLU A 389 -1.38 32.88 15.57
CA GLU A 389 -0.58 31.94 16.38
C GLU A 389 -1.19 30.54 16.45
N VAL A 390 -2.50 30.44 16.64
CA VAL A 390 -3.19 29.14 16.69
C VAL A 390 -3.17 28.48 15.31
N VAL A 391 -3.35 29.25 14.24
CA VAL A 391 -3.26 28.72 12.87
C VAL A 391 -1.85 28.22 12.56
N ARG A 392 -0.79 28.96 12.92
CA ARG A 392 0.60 28.50 12.77
C ARG A 392 0.87 27.23 13.54
N TYR A 393 0.35 27.13 14.77
CA TYR A 393 0.47 25.93 15.59
C TYR A 393 -0.20 24.72 14.92
N LEU A 394 -1.43 24.88 14.41
CA LEU A 394 -2.16 23.81 13.72
C LEU A 394 -1.49 23.35 12.43
N ILE A 395 -0.95 24.28 11.63
CA ILE A 395 -0.21 23.96 10.40
C ILE A 395 1.12 23.27 10.77
N GLY A 396 1.81 23.73 11.82
CA GLY A 396 3.04 23.11 12.32
C GLY A 396 2.88 21.65 12.75
N HIS A 397 1.72 21.31 13.33
CA HIS A 397 1.35 19.95 13.71
C HIS A 397 0.72 19.11 12.60
N GLN A 398 0.65 19.62 11.36
CA GLN A 398 0.09 18.93 10.19
C GLN A 398 -1.38 18.50 10.38
N VAL A 399 -2.16 19.29 11.13
CA VAL A 399 -3.58 18.98 11.42
C VAL A 399 -4.52 19.63 10.40
N VAL A 400 -4.01 20.49 9.52
CA VAL A 400 -4.81 21.28 8.58
C VAL A 400 -4.69 20.73 7.15
N ASN A 401 -5.83 20.33 6.58
CA ASN A 401 -5.96 19.97 5.17
C ASN A 401 -6.65 21.10 4.38
N SER A 402 -6.31 21.27 3.10
CA SER A 402 -6.90 22.30 2.22
C SER A 402 -8.42 22.18 2.11
N ASN A 403 -8.94 20.94 2.13
CA ASN A 403 -10.38 20.64 2.08
C ASN A 403 -11.17 21.09 3.32
N MET A 404 -10.51 21.55 4.38
CA MET A 404 -11.19 22.01 5.60
C MET A 404 -11.77 23.42 5.45
N ILE A 405 -11.32 24.18 4.46
CA ILE A 405 -11.74 25.58 4.24
C ILE A 405 -12.33 25.70 2.84
N GLU A 406 -13.56 26.22 2.75
CA GLU A 406 -14.21 26.50 1.48
C GLU A 406 -13.46 27.65 0.77
N GLY A 407 -12.87 27.37 -0.39
CA GLY A 407 -12.11 28.35 -1.18
C GLY A 407 -10.58 28.22 -1.10
N GLY A 408 -10.06 27.22 -0.38
CA GLY A 408 -8.62 26.93 -0.32
C GLY A 408 -7.90 27.64 0.83
N LEU A 409 -6.93 26.96 1.44
CA LEU A 409 -6.19 27.44 2.60
C LEU A 409 -5.32 28.66 2.24
N LEU A 410 -4.64 28.62 1.10
CA LEU A 410 -3.72 29.68 0.70
C LEU A 410 -4.46 30.95 0.29
N ALA A 411 -5.63 30.83 -0.35
CA ALA A 411 -6.46 31.98 -0.72
C ALA A 411 -6.93 32.76 0.51
N ALA A 412 -7.34 32.05 1.57
CA ALA A 412 -7.75 32.63 2.84
C ALA A 412 -6.59 33.32 3.58
N LEU A 413 -5.40 32.70 3.61
CA LEU A 413 -4.20 33.29 4.22
C LEU A 413 -3.70 34.51 3.44
N ARG A 414 -3.75 34.47 2.11
CA ARG A 414 -3.35 35.58 1.23
C ARG A 414 -4.24 36.80 1.42
N TYR A 415 -5.56 36.63 1.56
CA TYR A 415 -6.48 37.74 1.85
C TYR A 415 -6.12 38.47 3.15
N ARG A 416 -5.43 37.78 4.07
CA ARG A 416 -4.98 38.32 5.36
C ARG A 416 -3.52 38.76 5.39
N ASN A 417 -2.78 38.63 4.28
CA ASN A 417 -1.36 38.96 4.16
C ASN A 417 -0.43 38.24 5.14
N ASP A 418 -0.78 37.04 5.64
CA ASP A 418 0.07 36.27 6.57
C ASP A 418 1.00 35.31 5.84
N TRP A 419 2.03 35.87 5.21
CA TRP A 419 2.98 35.14 4.37
C TRP A 419 3.85 34.14 5.15
N GLN A 420 4.07 34.34 6.45
CA GLN A 420 4.80 33.40 7.29
C GLN A 420 4.02 32.08 7.46
N SER A 421 2.69 32.16 7.61
CA SER A 421 1.84 30.98 7.68
C SER A 421 1.74 30.26 6.32
N ILE A 422 1.83 31.00 5.21
CA ILE A 422 1.87 30.44 3.85
C ILE A 422 3.16 29.65 3.63
N ASP A 423 4.32 30.18 4.00
CA ASP A 423 5.61 29.47 3.88
C ASP A 423 5.64 28.19 4.74
N LEU A 424 5.09 28.26 5.95
CA LEU A 424 4.92 27.10 6.82
C LEU A 424 3.97 26.07 6.21
N ALA A 425 2.88 26.52 5.57
CA ALA A 425 1.94 25.62 4.88
C ALA A 425 2.62 24.89 3.70
N LEU A 426 3.39 25.59 2.88
CA LEU A 426 4.11 24.99 1.74
C LEU A 426 5.12 23.92 2.14
N THR A 427 5.68 24.00 3.36
CA THR A 427 6.67 23.02 3.85
C THR A 427 6.05 21.85 4.60
N LYS A 428 4.86 22.01 5.20
CA LYS A 428 4.27 21.02 6.12
C LYS A 428 2.98 20.38 5.63
N VAL A 429 2.20 21.07 4.80
CA VAL A 429 0.90 20.61 4.30
C VAL A 429 1.09 19.90 2.97
N ILE A 430 0.67 18.63 2.89
CA ILE A 430 0.87 17.79 1.70
C ILE A 430 -0.27 17.98 0.68
N ASP A 431 -1.39 18.57 1.08
CA ASP A 431 -2.63 18.62 0.28
C ASP A 431 -2.91 20.00 -0.37
N LEU A 432 -1.90 20.72 -0.85
CA LEU A 432 -2.08 22.02 -1.51
C LEU A 432 -2.28 21.84 -3.01
N THR A 433 -3.27 22.52 -3.58
CA THR A 433 -3.53 22.47 -5.02
C THR A 433 -2.50 23.32 -5.79
N GLU A 434 -2.05 22.86 -6.96
CA GLU A 434 -1.08 23.60 -7.77
C GLU A 434 -1.61 24.96 -8.25
N ALA A 435 -2.93 25.09 -8.37
CA ALA A 435 -3.61 26.36 -8.67
C ALA A 435 -3.37 27.40 -7.56
N GLU A 436 -3.57 27.03 -6.30
CA GLU A 436 -3.39 27.93 -5.14
C GLU A 436 -1.93 28.34 -4.94
N ILE A 437 -0.98 27.45 -5.23
CA ILE A 437 0.45 27.72 -5.13
C ILE A 437 0.87 28.77 -6.18
N ILE A 438 0.48 28.58 -7.44
CA ILE A 438 0.83 29.50 -8.52
C ILE A 438 0.10 30.84 -8.38
N GLU A 439 -1.14 30.85 -7.91
CA GLU A 439 -1.86 32.10 -7.62
C GLU A 439 -1.16 32.91 -6.52
N SER A 440 -0.62 32.22 -5.50
CA SER A 440 0.18 32.83 -4.43
C SER A 440 1.52 33.35 -4.96
N LEU A 441 2.18 32.62 -5.88
CA LEU A 441 3.39 33.06 -6.57
C LEU A 441 3.16 34.32 -7.39
N GLN A 442 2.05 34.39 -8.15
CA GLN A 442 1.68 35.58 -8.91
C GLN A 442 1.53 36.81 -8.00
N ALA A 443 0.88 36.67 -6.85
CA ALA A 443 0.71 37.76 -5.90
C ALA A 443 2.04 38.28 -5.34
N VAL A 444 3.01 37.39 -5.07
CA VAL A 444 4.37 37.77 -4.65
C VAL A 444 5.12 38.51 -5.77
N VAL A 445 5.03 38.03 -7.02
CA VAL A 445 5.69 38.67 -8.17
C VAL A 445 5.13 40.07 -8.43
N VAL A 446 3.81 40.23 -8.41
CA VAL A 446 3.14 41.53 -8.58
C VAL A 446 3.49 42.47 -7.42
N GLY A 447 3.49 41.97 -6.18
CA GLY A 447 3.89 42.74 -5.00
C GLY A 447 5.33 43.25 -5.08
N GLN A 448 6.27 42.39 -5.47
CA GLN A 448 7.68 42.79 -5.61
C GLN A 448 7.90 43.80 -6.74
N ARG A 449 7.11 43.72 -7.82
CA ARG A 449 7.17 44.70 -8.92
C ARG A 449 6.68 46.08 -8.46
N LEU A 450 5.61 46.14 -7.69
CA LEU A 450 5.10 47.40 -7.14
C LEU A 450 6.04 48.04 -6.10
N SER A 451 6.86 47.22 -5.44
CA SER A 451 7.90 47.66 -4.50
C SER A 451 9.27 47.91 -5.14
N ALA A 452 9.43 47.65 -6.45
CA ALA A 452 10.67 48.00 -7.15
C ALA A 452 10.77 49.54 -7.31
N PRO A 453 11.91 50.17 -6.99
CA PRO A 453 12.01 51.62 -6.96
C PRO A 453 11.99 52.19 -8.38
N GLN A 454 10.84 52.71 -8.81
CA GLN A 454 10.77 53.78 -9.79
C GLN A 454 10.67 55.10 -9.02
N ASP A 455 11.69 55.94 -9.21
CA ASP A 455 11.90 57.30 -8.70
C ASP A 455 12.40 57.47 -7.24
N ASP A 456 13.63 57.98 -7.18
CA ASP A 456 14.45 58.37 -6.01
C ASP A 456 13.90 59.63 -5.28
N SER A 457 12.60 59.89 -5.37
CA SER A 457 12.00 61.17 -4.97
C SER A 457 10.59 61.06 -4.39
N ALA A 458 10.35 60.07 -3.53
CA ALA A 458 9.18 60.09 -2.66
C ALA A 458 9.58 59.68 -1.24
N MET A 459 9.35 60.57 -0.27
CA MET A 459 9.45 60.25 1.16
C MET A 459 8.45 59.13 1.50
N GLN A 460 8.90 57.87 1.45
CA GLN A 460 8.08 56.72 1.84
C GLN A 460 8.05 56.59 3.36
N ILE A 461 6.93 57.04 3.94
CA ILE A 461 6.53 56.79 5.31
C ILE A 461 5.73 55.47 5.30
N ASP A 462 6.19 54.50 6.08
CA ASP A 462 5.52 53.26 6.50
C ASP A 462 4.80 52.41 5.44
N SER A 463 5.53 51.58 4.68
CA SER A 463 4.96 50.38 4.04
C SER A 463 5.76 49.13 4.40
N VAL A 464 5.58 48.67 5.63
CA VAL A 464 6.04 47.35 6.09
C VAL A 464 5.07 46.31 5.52
N THR A 465 5.25 45.93 4.25
CA THR A 465 4.64 44.72 3.73
C THR A 465 5.60 43.57 3.99
N ASP A 466 5.23 42.65 4.88
CA ASP A 466 5.95 41.41 5.21
C ASP A 466 5.94 40.41 4.03
N LEU A 467 6.30 40.86 2.82
CA LEU A 467 6.38 40.03 1.62
C LEU A 467 7.72 39.27 1.62
N PRO A 468 7.71 37.94 1.45
CA PRO A 468 8.94 37.17 1.33
C PRO A 468 9.64 37.47 0.00
N PRO A 469 10.98 37.46 -0.06
CA PRO A 469 11.71 37.57 -1.32
C PRO A 469 11.29 36.45 -2.30
N LEU A 470 11.11 36.79 -3.58
CA LEU A 470 10.66 35.83 -4.61
C LEU A 470 11.53 34.57 -4.67
N ALA A 471 12.85 34.68 -4.52
CA ALA A 471 13.75 33.53 -4.55
C ALA A 471 13.45 32.53 -3.41
N THR A 472 13.25 33.01 -2.19
CA THR A 472 12.90 32.16 -1.03
C THR A 472 11.53 31.52 -1.21
N PHE A 473 10.52 32.28 -1.65
CA PHE A 473 9.18 31.73 -1.86
C PHE A 473 9.14 30.69 -2.99
N LEU A 474 9.83 30.98 -4.09
CA LEU A 474 9.94 30.08 -5.24
C LEU A 474 10.68 28.78 -4.85
N ASN A 475 11.64 28.85 -3.92
CA ASN A 475 12.31 27.66 -3.40
C ASN A 475 11.32 26.76 -2.64
N SER A 476 10.47 27.32 -1.79
CA SER A 476 9.39 26.59 -1.12
C SER A 476 8.40 25.98 -2.12
N CYS A 477 8.08 26.69 -3.22
CA CYS A 477 7.23 26.16 -4.30
C CYS A 477 7.87 25.01 -5.08
N VAL A 478 9.18 25.11 -5.39
CA VAL A 478 9.92 24.08 -6.16
C VAL A 478 10.19 22.83 -5.32
N ALA A 479 10.38 23.00 -4.01
CA ALA A 479 10.54 21.88 -3.08
C ALA A 479 9.24 21.09 -2.90
N TYR A 480 8.08 21.71 -3.14
CA TYR A 480 6.78 21.08 -3.01
C TYR A 480 6.53 20.07 -4.15
N THR A 481 5.93 18.93 -3.82
CA THR A 481 5.68 17.84 -4.79
C THR A 481 4.48 18.16 -5.66
N THR A 482 4.73 18.69 -6.86
CA THR A 482 3.68 19.06 -7.83
C THR A 482 3.53 18.04 -8.96
N THR A 483 2.33 17.88 -9.50
CA THR A 483 2.11 17.12 -10.74
C THR A 483 2.38 18.00 -11.98
N PRO A 484 3.19 17.56 -12.97
CA PRO A 484 3.56 18.41 -14.12
C PRO A 484 2.36 18.87 -14.95
N ALA A 485 1.32 18.05 -15.08
CA ALA A 485 0.13 18.40 -15.87
C ALA A 485 -0.71 19.51 -15.21
N ALA A 486 -0.98 19.40 -13.90
CA ALA A 486 -1.73 20.42 -13.17
C ALA A 486 -0.93 21.72 -13.05
N LEU A 487 0.39 21.63 -12.83
CA LEU A 487 1.28 22.78 -12.78
C LEU A 487 1.26 23.58 -14.09
N ARG A 488 1.37 22.92 -15.25
CA ARG A 488 1.26 23.59 -16.56
C ARG A 488 -0.07 24.31 -16.75
N PHE A 489 -1.18 23.68 -16.33
CA PHE A 489 -2.50 24.28 -16.44
C PHE A 489 -2.63 25.52 -15.54
N ALA A 490 -2.19 25.41 -14.28
CA ALA A 490 -2.16 26.52 -13.34
C ALA A 490 -1.28 27.68 -13.85
N MET A 491 -0.07 27.39 -14.33
CA MET A 491 0.83 28.40 -14.91
C MET A 491 0.18 29.13 -16.10
N ARG A 492 -0.45 28.43 -17.03
CA ARG A 492 -1.17 29.07 -18.16
C ARG A 492 -2.34 29.92 -17.71
N HIS A 493 -3.02 29.53 -16.64
CA HIS A 493 -4.21 30.23 -16.18
C HIS A 493 -3.87 31.51 -15.42
N PHE A 494 -2.90 31.44 -14.50
CA PHE A 494 -2.57 32.51 -13.56
C PHE A 494 -1.37 33.38 -13.99
N LEU A 495 -0.37 32.82 -14.69
CA LEU A 495 0.79 33.57 -15.21
C LEU A 495 0.56 34.00 -16.67
N ARG A 496 -0.51 34.76 -16.93
CA ARG A 496 -0.84 35.24 -18.28
C ARG A 496 0.03 36.39 -18.77
N GLU A 497 0.62 37.15 -17.85
CA GLU A 497 1.45 38.31 -18.17
C GLU A 497 2.90 37.88 -18.40
N ASP A 498 3.44 38.23 -19.56
CA ASP A 498 4.79 37.84 -19.99
C ASP A 498 5.89 38.32 -19.04
N GLU A 499 5.69 39.47 -18.40
CA GLU A 499 6.62 40.05 -17.42
C GLU A 499 6.72 39.21 -16.13
N ASN A 500 5.61 38.61 -15.69
CA ASN A 500 5.60 37.76 -14.49
C ASN A 500 6.34 36.45 -14.75
N VAL A 501 6.19 35.89 -15.95
CA VAL A 501 6.95 34.70 -16.38
C VAL A 501 8.44 35.02 -16.49
N LEU A 502 8.80 36.19 -17.02
CA LEU A 502 10.20 36.62 -17.12
C LEU A 502 10.85 36.76 -15.74
N ALA A 503 10.17 37.37 -14.76
CA ALA A 503 10.70 37.52 -13.40
C ALA A 503 11.04 36.17 -12.74
N VAL A 504 10.16 35.18 -12.93
CA VAL A 504 10.38 33.80 -12.47
C VAL A 504 11.56 33.15 -13.21
N LEU A 505 11.66 33.33 -14.54
CA LEU A 505 12.76 32.78 -15.35
C LEU A 505 14.13 33.33 -14.96
N VAL A 506 14.23 34.62 -14.64
CA VAL A 506 15.51 35.24 -14.22
C VAL A 506 16.00 34.63 -12.91
N VAL A 507 15.11 34.34 -11.96
CA VAL A 507 15.48 33.67 -10.70
C VAL A 507 15.97 32.24 -10.98
N LEU A 508 15.28 31.50 -11.85
CA LEU A 508 15.67 30.14 -12.24
C LEU A 508 17.01 30.12 -12.99
N GLU A 509 17.26 31.07 -13.90
CA GLU A 509 18.55 31.27 -14.57
C GLU A 509 19.67 31.52 -13.55
N GLY A 510 19.42 32.38 -12.56
CA GLY A 510 20.35 32.65 -11.46
C GLY A 510 20.74 31.39 -10.69
N TRP A 511 19.78 30.51 -10.40
CA TRP A 511 20.06 29.24 -9.73
C TRP A 511 20.81 28.24 -10.62
N LEU A 512 20.46 28.14 -11.90
CA LEU A 512 21.18 27.28 -12.85
C LEU A 512 22.63 27.73 -13.03
N ASN A 513 22.88 29.04 -13.08
CA ASN A 513 24.22 29.59 -13.13
C ASN A 513 25.02 29.23 -11.85
N GLN A 514 24.40 29.33 -10.67
CA GLN A 514 25.03 28.90 -9.42
C GLN A 514 25.33 27.40 -9.37
N TRP A 515 24.44 26.55 -9.92
CA TRP A 515 24.69 25.12 -10.06
C TRP A 515 25.80 24.82 -11.06
N SER A 516 25.88 25.53 -12.19
CA SER A 516 26.93 25.36 -13.20
C SER A 516 28.33 25.70 -12.67
N LYS A 517 28.43 26.66 -11.73
CA LYS A 517 29.69 27.05 -11.08
C LYS A 517 30.12 26.08 -9.98
N ARG A 518 29.24 25.20 -9.50
CA ARG A 518 29.60 24.16 -8.55
C ARG A 518 30.31 23.04 -9.31
N GLU A 519 31.62 23.15 -9.42
CA GLU A 519 32.45 22.05 -9.91
C GLU A 519 32.18 20.79 -9.09
N ILE A 520 31.63 19.76 -9.73
CA ILE A 520 31.54 18.42 -9.15
C ILE A 520 32.98 17.94 -9.03
N LYS A 521 33.54 17.99 -7.82
CA LYS A 521 34.85 17.39 -7.54
C LYS A 521 34.73 15.88 -7.72
N LEU A 522 35.04 15.41 -8.93
CA LEU A 522 34.98 14.00 -9.33
C LEU A 522 35.87 13.09 -8.48
N LEU A 523 36.90 13.67 -7.84
CA LEU A 523 37.77 12.97 -6.91
C LEU A 523 37.42 13.36 -5.48
N PRO A 524 37.04 12.40 -4.61
CA PRO A 524 36.92 12.68 -3.20
C PRO A 524 38.26 13.15 -2.67
N SER A 525 38.25 14.23 -1.88
CA SER A 525 39.47 14.68 -1.23
C SER A 525 39.96 13.58 -0.27
N LYS A 526 41.26 13.53 0.04
CA LYS A 526 41.81 12.58 1.04
C LYS A 526 41.10 12.65 2.41
N LYS A 527 40.32 13.70 2.65
CA LYS A 527 39.49 13.90 3.85
C LYS A 527 38.11 13.21 3.78
N ASP A 528 37.61 12.87 2.60
CA ASP A 528 36.27 12.30 2.38
C ASP A 528 36.29 10.76 2.23
N VAL A 529 37.49 10.19 2.10
CA VAL A 529 37.71 8.74 2.03
C VAL A 529 38.21 8.25 3.39
N LEU A 530 37.35 7.54 4.12
CA LEU A 530 37.73 6.88 5.37
C LEU A 530 37.93 5.39 5.09
N LYS A 531 38.96 4.80 5.69
CA LYS A 531 39.05 3.34 5.76
C LYS A 531 38.10 2.88 6.85
N ASN A 532 37.16 2.00 6.51
CA ASN A 532 36.40 1.29 7.53
C ASN A 532 37.36 0.42 8.37
N GLU A 533 36.88 -0.13 9.50
CA GLU A 533 37.64 -1.02 10.41
C GLU A 533 38.31 -2.23 9.71
N HIS A 534 37.93 -2.49 8.46
CA HIS A 534 38.37 -3.61 7.63
C HIS A 534 39.31 -3.19 6.48
N GLY A 535 39.85 -1.96 6.50
CA GLY A 535 40.83 -1.48 5.51
C GLY A 535 40.26 -1.07 4.14
N VAL A 536 38.95 -1.26 3.92
CA VAL A 536 38.25 -0.86 2.69
C VAL A 536 37.93 0.64 2.73
N LEU A 537 38.29 1.35 1.66
CA LEU A 537 38.04 2.79 1.49
C LEU A 537 36.55 3.04 1.23
N VAL A 538 35.86 3.64 2.19
CA VAL A 538 34.45 4.05 2.06
C VAL A 538 34.37 5.57 2.05
N LEU A 539 33.61 6.08 1.08
CA LEU A 539 33.25 7.49 1.01
C LEU A 539 32.35 7.81 2.20
N LYS A 540 32.79 8.72 3.08
CA LYS A 540 31.87 9.32 4.04
C LYS A 540 30.90 10.15 3.24
N GLN A 541 29.66 9.67 3.06
CA GLN A 541 28.58 10.54 2.63
C GLN A 541 28.50 11.63 3.70
N LYS A 542 29.03 12.81 3.39
CA LYS A 542 28.66 14.00 4.15
C LYS A 542 27.15 14.07 4.01
N ASP A 543 26.45 13.93 5.13
CA ASP A 543 25.07 14.36 5.25
C ASP A 543 24.99 15.69 4.51
N LYS A 544 24.14 15.72 3.48
CA LYS A 544 23.95 16.85 2.58
C LYS A 544 23.95 18.10 3.46
N GLU A 545 24.99 18.94 3.34
CA GLU A 545 24.87 20.34 3.75
C GLU A 545 23.83 20.92 2.79
N VAL A 546 22.56 20.73 3.16
CA VAL A 546 21.40 21.30 2.49
C VAL A 546 21.52 22.79 2.75
N ASN A 547 22.25 23.48 1.87
CA ASN A 547 22.12 24.91 1.72
C ASN A 547 20.64 25.16 1.47
N ARG A 548 19.94 25.63 2.50
CA ARG A 548 18.50 25.90 2.47
C ARG A 548 18.11 26.89 1.38
N ASP A 549 19.09 27.61 0.83
CA ASP A 549 18.90 28.67 -0.14
C ASP A 549 18.89 28.18 -1.60
N LEU A 550 19.31 26.94 -1.90
CA LEU A 550 19.25 26.39 -3.25
C LEU A 550 18.46 25.08 -3.33
N PRO A 551 17.38 25.04 -4.14
CA PRO A 551 16.67 23.80 -4.42
C PRO A 551 17.54 22.80 -5.19
N PRO A 552 17.28 21.49 -5.05
CA PRO A 552 18.01 20.47 -5.77
C PRO A 552 17.78 20.60 -7.29
N LEU A 553 18.86 20.47 -8.06
CA LEU A 553 18.86 20.65 -9.51
C LEU A 553 17.72 19.91 -10.26
N PRO A 554 17.38 18.65 -9.94
CA PRO A 554 16.29 17.95 -10.63
C PRO A 554 14.93 18.61 -10.47
N GLN A 555 14.64 19.21 -9.30
CA GLN A 555 13.37 19.90 -9.06
C GLN A 555 13.32 21.23 -9.80
N VAL A 556 14.44 21.96 -9.85
CA VAL A 556 14.57 23.19 -10.64
C VAL A 556 14.35 22.92 -12.13
N LEU A 557 14.97 21.86 -12.65
CA LEU A 557 14.81 21.47 -14.05
C LEU A 557 13.38 21.01 -14.38
N ALA A 558 12.76 20.23 -13.50
CA ALA A 558 11.37 19.81 -13.67
C ALA A 558 10.40 21.01 -13.68
N PHE A 559 10.60 21.97 -12.77
CA PHE A 559 9.82 23.19 -12.72
C PHE A 559 10.05 24.08 -13.95
N LEU A 560 11.31 24.25 -14.38
CA LEU A 560 11.67 24.99 -15.60
C LEU A 560 11.05 24.35 -16.84
N GLN A 561 11.09 23.02 -16.96
CA GLN A 561 10.46 22.30 -18.07
C GLN A 561 8.95 22.55 -18.10
N ALA A 562 8.26 22.44 -16.96
CA ALA A 562 6.83 22.72 -16.89
C ALA A 562 6.51 24.18 -17.25
N LEU A 563 7.34 25.13 -16.81
CA LEU A 563 7.18 26.55 -17.12
C LEU A 563 7.35 26.82 -18.62
N LEU A 564 8.37 26.25 -19.26
CA LEU A 564 8.60 26.36 -20.70
C LEU A 564 7.46 25.69 -21.48
N ASP A 565 7.07 24.45 -21.15
CA ASP A 565 5.93 23.76 -21.79
C ASP A 565 4.62 24.59 -21.71
N ALA A 566 4.46 25.35 -20.63
CA ALA A 566 3.28 26.18 -20.41
C ALA A 566 3.33 27.50 -21.21
N SER A 567 4.48 28.16 -21.27
CA SER A 567 4.63 29.58 -21.66
C SER A 567 5.58 29.84 -22.84
N PHE A 568 6.14 28.81 -23.48
CA PHE A 568 7.14 29.01 -24.53
C PHE A 568 6.67 29.89 -25.69
N LEU A 569 5.43 29.69 -26.16
CA LEU A 569 4.88 30.48 -27.27
C LEU A 569 4.72 31.97 -26.90
N THR A 570 4.36 32.28 -25.66
CA THR A 570 4.21 33.66 -25.20
C THR A 570 5.59 34.31 -25.01
N LEU A 571 6.55 33.57 -24.46
CA LEU A 571 7.95 34.02 -24.34
C LEU A 571 8.64 34.27 -25.68
N LEU A 572 8.30 33.52 -26.73
CA LEU A 572 8.84 33.78 -28.08
C LEU A 572 8.35 35.10 -28.67
N GLN A 573 7.13 35.52 -28.32
CA GLN A 573 6.57 36.79 -28.79
C GLN A 573 7.16 37.99 -28.03
N TYR A 574 7.66 37.78 -26.81
CA TYR A 574 8.21 38.81 -25.96
C TYR A 574 9.74 38.99 -26.14
N PRO A 575 10.21 40.10 -26.76
CA PRO A 575 11.64 40.25 -27.10
C PRO A 575 12.61 40.21 -25.92
N PRO A 576 12.31 40.79 -24.73
CA PRO A 576 13.21 40.73 -23.58
C PRO A 576 13.49 39.31 -23.07
N ALA A 577 12.58 38.36 -23.27
CA ALA A 577 12.78 36.97 -22.87
C ALA A 577 13.84 36.26 -23.73
N HIS A 578 14.13 36.73 -24.95
CA HIS A 578 15.06 36.06 -25.85
C HIS A 578 16.50 36.03 -25.30
N ALA A 579 16.92 37.06 -24.57
CA ALA A 579 18.24 37.08 -23.94
C ALA A 579 18.37 35.99 -22.87
N VAL A 580 17.39 35.89 -21.98
CA VAL A 580 17.32 34.87 -20.92
C VAL A 580 17.26 33.47 -21.51
N LEU A 581 16.44 33.25 -22.56
CA LEU A 581 16.36 31.94 -23.24
C LEU A 581 17.69 31.52 -23.88
N ARG A 582 18.42 32.45 -24.51
CA ARG A 582 19.76 32.17 -25.06
C ARG A 582 20.77 31.83 -23.98
N ASN A 583 20.72 32.53 -22.85
CA ASN A 583 21.58 32.24 -21.70
C ASN A 583 21.27 30.87 -21.10
N LEU A 584 19.99 30.55 -20.91
CA LEU A 584 19.55 29.23 -20.44
C LEU A 584 20.04 28.12 -21.36
N HIS A 585 19.91 28.29 -22.68
CA HIS A 585 20.44 27.34 -23.66
C HIS A 585 21.96 27.20 -23.53
N ALA A 586 22.71 28.30 -23.42
CA ALA A 586 24.16 28.28 -23.24
C ALA A 586 24.61 27.62 -21.93
N LEU A 587 23.77 27.61 -20.89
CA LEU A 587 24.04 26.94 -19.61
C LEU A 587 23.71 25.44 -19.64
N ILE A 588 22.65 25.04 -20.33
CA ILE A 588 22.15 23.65 -20.36
C ILE A 588 22.93 22.79 -21.35
N GLU A 589 23.24 23.31 -22.54
CA GLU A 589 23.94 22.57 -23.60
C GLU A 589 25.25 21.90 -23.12
N PRO A 590 26.20 22.60 -22.46
CA PRO A 590 27.42 21.96 -21.96
C PRO A 590 27.18 20.95 -20.85
N GLN A 591 26.07 21.06 -20.10
CA GLN A 591 25.72 20.07 -19.07
C GLN A 591 25.21 18.78 -19.71
N ILE A 592 24.45 18.86 -20.81
CA ILE A 592 23.99 17.68 -21.55
C ILE A 592 25.20 16.92 -22.10
N THR A 593 26.13 17.60 -22.76
CA THR A 593 27.35 16.96 -23.28
C THR A 593 28.17 16.28 -22.18
N GLN A 594 28.25 16.91 -20.99
CA GLN A 594 28.93 16.31 -19.85
C GLN A 594 28.20 15.07 -19.31
N ILE A 595 26.87 15.08 -19.28
CA ILE A 595 26.06 13.92 -18.86
C ILE A 595 26.27 12.77 -19.84
N ASP A 596 26.23 13.02 -21.15
CA ASP A 596 26.47 12.00 -22.19
C ASP A 596 27.85 11.33 -22.03
N GLU A 597 28.89 12.13 -21.77
CA GLU A 597 30.23 11.62 -21.46
C GLU A 597 30.27 10.76 -20.18
N LEU A 598 29.54 11.17 -19.14
CA LEU A 598 29.43 10.41 -17.89
C LEU A 598 28.60 9.12 -18.06
N GLU A 599 27.60 9.10 -18.94
CA GLU A 599 26.82 7.90 -19.24
C GLU A 599 27.69 6.81 -19.88
N LEU A 600 28.64 7.18 -20.74
CA LEU A 600 29.63 6.23 -21.29
C LEU A 600 30.48 5.58 -20.19
N LEU A 601 30.76 6.31 -19.10
CA LEU A 601 31.51 5.80 -17.96
C LEU A 601 30.66 4.94 -17.00
N ARG A 602 29.32 4.99 -17.11
CA ARG A 602 28.42 4.23 -16.24
C ARG A 602 28.65 2.72 -16.31
N GLY A 603 28.77 2.17 -17.52
CA GLY A 603 28.96 0.72 -17.71
C GLY A 603 30.24 0.18 -17.05
N PRO A 604 31.42 0.75 -17.33
CA PRO A 604 32.67 0.37 -16.68
C PRO A 604 32.64 0.56 -15.15
N LEU A 605 32.14 1.71 -14.67
CA LEU A 605 32.12 2.04 -13.24
C LEU A 605 31.12 1.22 -12.43
N GLU A 606 30.03 0.77 -13.04
CA GLU A 606 29.03 -0.07 -12.37
C GLU A 606 29.63 -1.40 -11.90
N ASN A 607 30.51 -2.00 -12.71
CA ASN A 607 31.21 -3.23 -12.33
C ASN A 607 32.14 -3.02 -11.14
N PHE A 608 32.84 -1.87 -11.10
CA PHE A 608 33.67 -1.49 -9.95
C PHE A 608 32.82 -1.21 -8.70
N ALA A 609 31.68 -0.54 -8.85
CA ALA A 609 30.75 -0.28 -7.74
C ALA A 609 30.12 -1.58 -7.18
N LYS A 610 29.78 -2.53 -8.06
CA LYS A 610 29.31 -3.88 -7.68
C LYS A 610 30.39 -4.67 -6.95
N ALA A 611 31.62 -4.67 -7.47
CA ALA A 611 32.76 -5.31 -6.81
C ALA A 611 33.05 -4.68 -5.44
N HIS A 612 33.01 -3.35 -5.34
CA HIS A 612 33.23 -2.63 -4.10
C HIS A 612 32.13 -2.88 -3.07
N SER A 613 30.85 -2.80 -3.46
CA SER A 613 29.74 -3.10 -2.56
C SER A 613 29.71 -4.55 -2.10
N LYS A 614 30.12 -5.50 -2.96
CA LYS A 614 30.34 -6.90 -2.59
C LYS A 614 31.46 -7.04 -1.57
N ALA A 615 32.61 -6.41 -1.78
CA ALA A 615 33.73 -6.39 -0.83
C ALA A 615 33.33 -5.78 0.53
N VAL A 616 32.53 -4.71 0.53
CA VAL A 616 32.00 -4.11 1.77
C VAL A 616 31.02 -5.05 2.49
N LYS A 617 30.14 -5.76 1.75
CA LYS A 617 29.21 -6.74 2.33
C LYS A 617 29.93 -7.95 2.91
N GLU A 618 30.93 -8.47 2.19
CA GLU A 618 31.75 -9.61 2.63
C GLU A 618 32.55 -9.25 3.89
N ALA A 619 33.14 -8.05 3.95
CA ALA A 619 33.81 -7.55 5.15
C ALA A 619 32.88 -7.40 6.37
N GLY A 620 31.58 -7.14 6.16
CA GLY A 620 30.58 -7.01 7.23
C GLY A 620 29.97 -8.33 7.72
N GLN A 621 29.92 -9.37 6.88
CA GLN A 621 29.30 -10.65 7.23
C GLN A 621 30.19 -11.55 8.09
N ASP A 622 31.51 -11.39 8.05
CA ASP A 622 32.46 -12.20 8.84
C ASP A 622 32.32 -12.06 10.37
N LYS A 623 31.65 -11.00 10.85
CA LYS A 623 31.40 -10.78 12.29
C LYS A 623 30.09 -11.36 12.82
N ARG A 624 29.14 -11.82 11.98
CA ARG A 624 27.99 -12.60 12.48
C ARG A 624 28.47 -14.02 12.76
N LYS A 625 28.95 -14.25 13.98
CA LYS A 625 29.27 -15.58 14.54
C LYS A 625 28.23 -16.58 14.05
N LYS A 626 28.61 -17.39 13.04
CA LYS A 626 27.86 -18.58 12.65
C LYS A 626 27.71 -19.42 13.92
N VAL A 627 26.48 -19.50 14.42
CA VAL A 627 26.07 -20.43 15.48
C VAL A 627 26.69 -21.78 15.14
N VAL A 628 27.35 -22.35 16.14
CA VAL A 628 28.24 -23.51 16.06
C VAL A 628 27.56 -24.66 15.31
N THR A 629 27.86 -24.77 14.01
CA THR A 629 27.72 -26.03 13.28
C THR A 629 28.91 -26.91 13.60
N ASP A 630 28.59 -28.19 13.77
CA ASP A 630 29.45 -29.32 14.13
C ASP A 630 30.89 -29.21 13.56
N TRP A 631 31.89 -29.36 14.41
CA TRP A 631 33.31 -29.15 14.07
C TRP A 631 33.78 -30.04 12.90
N ARG A 632 33.11 -31.18 12.69
CA ARG A 632 33.35 -32.11 11.58
C ARG A 632 32.98 -31.50 10.22
N GLN A 633 31.89 -30.74 10.13
CA GLN A 633 31.51 -30.03 8.91
C GLN A 633 32.49 -28.88 8.61
N ARG A 634 32.99 -28.19 9.64
CA ARG A 634 34.04 -27.17 9.48
C ARG A 634 35.34 -27.76 8.94
N LYS A 635 35.80 -28.90 9.45
CA LYS A 635 37.03 -29.53 8.98
C LYS A 635 36.91 -30.00 7.52
N LYS A 636 35.75 -30.52 7.14
CA LYS A 636 35.47 -30.94 5.76
C LYS A 636 35.41 -29.74 4.80
N GLN A 637 34.67 -28.68 5.17
CA GLN A 637 34.59 -27.47 4.34
C GLN A 637 35.92 -26.72 4.24
N ALA A 638 36.71 -26.68 5.32
CA ALA A 638 38.05 -26.08 5.27
C ALA A 638 39.00 -26.86 4.35
N HIS A 639 38.91 -28.20 4.36
CA HIS A 639 39.70 -29.04 3.46
C HIS A 639 39.23 -28.90 2.00
N GLU A 640 37.93 -28.81 1.76
CA GLU A 640 37.36 -28.60 0.42
C GLU A 640 37.67 -27.20 -0.12
N GLN A 641 37.57 -26.15 0.71
CA GLN A 641 37.96 -24.79 0.32
C GLN A 641 39.45 -24.66 0.10
N ALA A 642 40.30 -25.25 0.96
CA ALA A 642 41.75 -25.28 0.74
C ALA A 642 42.10 -26.03 -0.56
N GLY A 643 41.39 -27.12 -0.88
CA GLY A 643 41.59 -27.82 -2.16
C GLY A 643 41.17 -27.01 -3.39
N LEU A 644 40.24 -26.07 -3.24
CA LEU A 644 39.71 -25.24 -4.34
C LEU A 644 40.42 -23.87 -4.47
N SER A 645 41.05 -23.37 -3.40
CA SER A 645 41.67 -22.03 -3.36
C SER A 645 43.19 -22.03 -3.58
N ILE A 646 43.84 -23.19 -3.67
CA ILE A 646 45.27 -23.26 -4.03
C ILE A 646 45.39 -23.00 -5.54
N GLY A 647 45.63 -21.73 -5.89
CA GLY A 647 46.18 -21.39 -7.19
C GLY A 647 47.54 -22.07 -7.38
N LEU A 648 47.93 -22.32 -8.63
CA LEU A 648 49.13 -23.08 -9.03
C LEU A 648 50.46 -22.66 -8.39
N TYR A 649 50.53 -21.50 -7.72
CA TYR A 649 51.72 -21.00 -7.05
C TYR A 649 51.35 -20.37 -5.70
N GLN A 650 51.86 -20.93 -4.61
CA GLN A 650 51.83 -20.33 -3.28
C GLN A 650 53.28 -20.13 -2.81
N VAL A 651 53.63 -18.90 -2.45
CA VAL A 651 54.91 -18.58 -1.80
C VAL A 651 54.61 -18.53 -0.30
N GLU A 652 55.05 -19.56 0.43
CA GLU A 652 55.00 -19.56 1.89
C GLU A 652 56.31 -19.00 2.43
N GLU A 653 56.24 -17.83 3.07
CA GLU A 653 57.39 -17.26 3.77
C GLU A 653 57.45 -17.87 5.17
N LEU A 654 58.39 -18.81 5.36
CA LEU A 654 58.73 -19.37 6.66
C LEU A 654 59.57 -18.34 7.43
N ILE A 655 58.92 -17.69 8.39
CA ILE A 655 59.62 -16.89 9.41
C ILE A 655 60.10 -17.86 10.49
N LEU A 656 61.42 -18.07 10.56
CA LEU A 656 62.11 -18.90 11.55
C LEU A 656 62.20 -18.22 12.92
#